data_AF-A0A1V6TIA8-F1
#
_entry.id   AF-A0A1V6TIA8-F1
#
_cell.length_a   1.000
_cell.length_b   1.000
_cell.length_c   1.000
_cell.angle_alpha   90.00
_cell.angle_beta   90.00
_cell.angle_gamma   90.00
#
_symmetry.space_group_name_H-M   'P 1'
#
loop_
_entity.id
_entity.type
_entity.pdbx_description
1 polymer ?
#
loop_
_entity_poly.entity_id
_entity_poly.type
_entity_poly.pdbx_seq_one_letter_code
_entity_poly.pdbx_strand_id
1 'polypeptide(L)'
;MGCRGLWNLHIDGKWYRFYHPRGRISFPDNESTFRIIKNLCDKPDHLEGWEPVPFPSPIHSNLDYVYTVDLDAGTFTISLWSELDGSRSLTPSATRMDLANIHEASSINHHVVQNPQYMSSEYICGSNNDVQAKNFETFEIDFGIPTPMNELQGRFFTDLVFIWRFYVDDPSTWRYDFPVFRVLCIAFLRLAAWDFEVSCDYNVELPISFASKPRWSYPNADVYWFHGYLVVLQDDVESNAMINGAVAKAESYIGDSLLRHDDVRLIVISPRRVAFVERSHEVVLASRSLILLSNYSAIRCSSGFRGLARVLTSNCWKKKPYAYREKWPVNMPPEIVQMVLHELEPRDAVAFSQASFTAEQCYYASESQFKNIDVRSFKSSIPCCVTDEKAIKFVTNELSAIPEIATIYKSYPHNVLRADLLRYLLLWYYGGFYADIDVFPARTIKTCPALEPFFAPTPEEYTQNTQPDVSLVVGVEVDEPYASPQFMRDWHWTRSYGLIQYTMYAPRRFSPLLRETIVRVLAHTRQYNSEHTSLFYSPAYDEKAILGVTGPDVFTDAILDTLSSSLPLTHPLVQQSADADADIGDLISPTTREVEKRVTWAPFHKLRDPVCIQADEAVSNKSMGGLCVLPISVWGNGQRHSQAGGFNHPKACVNHRFGRTWKKGWWEYIYG
;
A
#
# COMPACT_ATOMS: atom_id res chain seq x y z
N MET A 1 -26.99 -21.84 -31.32
CA MET A 1 -26.52 -20.71 -30.46
C MET A 1 -25.84 -19.72 -31.37
N GLY A 2 -26.14 -18.42 -31.26
CA GLY A 2 -25.51 -17.40 -32.11
C GLY A 2 -24.19 -16.93 -31.51
N CYS A 3 -23.19 -16.69 -32.35
CA CYS A 3 -21.91 -16.11 -31.97
C CYS A 3 -22.08 -14.59 -31.69
N ARG A 4 -21.43 -14.10 -30.64
CA ARG A 4 -21.45 -12.67 -30.26
C ARG A 4 -20.10 -12.02 -30.51
N GLY A 5 -20.10 -10.80 -31.02
CA GLY A 5 -18.90 -10.06 -31.31
C GLY A 5 -19.14 -8.73 -31.99
N LEU A 6 -18.04 -8.13 -32.41
CA LEU A 6 -17.96 -6.80 -32.98
C LEU A 6 -16.83 -6.74 -34.01
N TRP A 7 -16.98 -5.85 -34.98
CA TRP A 7 -15.96 -5.55 -35.99
C TRP A 7 -15.33 -4.18 -35.71
N ASN A 8 -14.02 -4.11 -35.77
CA ASN A 8 -13.22 -2.89 -35.88
C ASN A 8 -12.65 -2.82 -37.30
N LEU A 9 -12.62 -1.64 -37.89
CA LEU A 9 -12.02 -1.35 -39.18
C LEU A 9 -11.10 -0.14 -39.03
N HIS A 10 -9.87 -0.25 -39.56
CA HIS A 10 -8.92 0.86 -39.66
C HIS A 10 -8.60 1.12 -41.12
N ILE A 11 -8.83 2.37 -41.53
CA ILE A 11 -8.63 2.84 -42.91
C ILE A 11 -8.32 4.34 -42.91
N ASP A 12 -7.30 4.75 -43.67
CA ASP A 12 -6.87 6.13 -43.84
C ASP A 12 -6.62 6.85 -42.49
N GLY A 13 -6.02 6.13 -41.53
CA GLY A 13 -5.73 6.61 -40.18
C GLY A 13 -6.95 6.81 -39.28
N LYS A 14 -8.12 6.29 -39.66
CA LYS A 14 -9.38 6.42 -38.92
C LYS A 14 -9.91 5.06 -38.50
N TRP A 15 -10.46 5.02 -37.29
CA TRP A 15 -11.10 3.82 -36.74
C TRP A 15 -12.61 3.87 -36.88
N TYR A 16 -13.19 2.72 -37.23
CA TYR A 16 -14.62 2.50 -37.34
C TYR A 16 -14.98 1.22 -36.61
N ARG A 17 -16.23 1.13 -36.13
CA ARG A 17 -16.77 -0.11 -35.57
C ARG A 17 -18.13 -0.46 -36.15
N PHE A 18 -18.42 -1.75 -36.23
CA PHE A 18 -19.70 -2.27 -36.66
C PHE A 18 -20.13 -3.43 -35.75
N TYR A 19 -21.37 -3.39 -35.27
CA TYR A 19 -21.93 -4.44 -34.44
C TYR A 19 -23.46 -4.46 -34.52
N HIS A 20 -24.03 -5.66 -34.38
CA HIS A 20 -25.48 -5.82 -34.19
C HIS A 20 -25.84 -5.46 -32.73
N PRO A 21 -27.00 -4.85 -32.41
CA PRO A 21 -27.37 -4.47 -31.03
C PRO A 21 -27.35 -5.62 -30.01
N ARG A 22 -27.63 -6.83 -30.46
CA ARG A 22 -27.51 -8.08 -29.67
C ARG A 22 -26.14 -8.76 -29.75
N GLY A 23 -25.13 -8.08 -30.29
CA GLY A 23 -23.77 -8.57 -30.55
C GLY A 23 -23.68 -9.66 -31.63
N ARG A 24 -24.74 -9.99 -32.38
CA ARG A 24 -24.72 -11.14 -33.29
C ARG A 24 -23.71 -10.97 -34.43
N ILE A 25 -22.81 -11.94 -34.56
CA ILE A 25 -21.86 -12.08 -35.67
C ILE A 25 -21.78 -13.54 -36.13
N SER A 26 -21.04 -13.77 -37.21
CA SER A 26 -20.69 -15.11 -37.68
C SER A 26 -19.37 -15.58 -37.07
N PHE A 27 -19.19 -16.91 -36.95
CA PHE A 27 -17.94 -17.51 -36.47
C PHE A 27 -16.76 -17.21 -37.43
N PRO A 28 -15.51 -17.27 -36.94
CA PRO A 28 -14.36 -16.89 -37.75
C PRO A 28 -14.21 -17.73 -39.03
N ASP A 29 -14.54 -19.01 -38.96
CA ASP A 29 -14.47 -20.01 -40.04
C ASP A 29 -15.69 -19.99 -40.98
N ASN A 30 -16.67 -19.12 -40.73
CA ASN A 30 -17.90 -19.06 -41.52
C ASN A 30 -17.69 -18.28 -42.84
N GLU A 31 -18.24 -18.78 -43.95
CA GLU A 31 -18.18 -18.14 -45.27
C GLU A 31 -18.72 -16.70 -45.26
N SER A 32 -19.72 -16.40 -44.42
CA SER A 32 -20.25 -15.03 -44.30
C SER A 32 -19.24 -14.04 -43.70
N THR A 33 -18.43 -14.46 -42.72
CA THR A 33 -17.32 -13.65 -42.17
C THR A 33 -16.31 -13.33 -43.27
N PHE A 34 -16.00 -14.34 -44.08
CA PHE A 34 -15.05 -14.22 -45.19
C PHE A 34 -15.53 -13.26 -46.28
N ARG A 35 -16.82 -13.32 -46.65
CA ARG A 35 -17.42 -12.36 -47.60
C ARG A 35 -17.35 -10.92 -47.11
N ILE A 36 -17.51 -10.69 -45.80
CA ILE A 36 -17.39 -9.35 -45.21
C ILE A 36 -15.96 -8.84 -45.34
N ILE A 37 -14.95 -9.65 -44.99
CA ILE A 37 -13.53 -9.28 -45.12
C ILE A 37 -13.19 -8.94 -46.58
N LYS A 38 -13.59 -9.79 -47.54
CA LYS A 38 -13.38 -9.52 -48.97
C LYS A 38 -14.04 -8.23 -49.43
N ASN A 39 -15.28 -7.99 -49.03
CA ASN A 39 -15.99 -6.76 -49.38
C ASN A 39 -15.31 -5.51 -48.81
N LEU A 40 -14.74 -5.59 -47.59
CA LEU A 40 -13.96 -4.49 -47.00
C LEU A 40 -12.66 -4.22 -47.78
N CYS A 41 -11.98 -5.27 -48.27
CA CYS A 41 -10.79 -5.11 -49.10
C CYS A 41 -11.13 -4.57 -50.51
N ASP A 42 -12.20 -5.07 -51.13
CA ASP A 42 -12.58 -4.73 -52.51
C ASP A 42 -13.26 -3.36 -52.62
N LYS A 43 -14.01 -2.96 -51.58
CA LYS A 43 -14.80 -1.73 -51.53
C LYS A 43 -14.61 -1.01 -50.18
N PRO A 44 -13.40 -0.50 -49.91
CA PRO A 44 -13.05 0.14 -48.65
C PRO A 44 -13.94 1.35 -48.29
N ASP A 45 -14.45 2.06 -49.29
CA ASP A 45 -15.28 3.26 -49.11
C ASP A 45 -16.73 2.97 -48.69
N HIS A 46 -17.17 1.71 -48.71
CA HIS A 46 -18.55 1.33 -48.43
C HIS A 46 -18.81 1.17 -46.93
N LEU A 47 -18.85 2.29 -46.22
CA LEU A 47 -18.96 2.37 -44.75
C LEU A 47 -20.39 2.50 -44.22
N GLU A 48 -21.40 2.05 -44.97
CA GLU A 48 -22.80 2.12 -44.51
C GLU A 48 -23.01 1.27 -43.24
N GLY A 49 -23.51 1.89 -42.17
CA GLY A 49 -23.72 1.25 -40.86
C GLY A 49 -22.48 1.19 -39.95
N TRP A 50 -21.30 1.62 -40.41
CA TRP A 50 -20.10 1.72 -39.58
C TRP A 50 -20.11 3.02 -38.77
N GLU A 51 -19.84 2.92 -37.47
CA GLU A 51 -19.75 4.07 -36.56
C GLU A 51 -18.29 4.52 -36.45
N PRO A 52 -17.96 5.81 -36.67
CA PRO A 52 -16.62 6.32 -36.43
C PRO A 52 -16.29 6.30 -34.93
N VAL A 53 -15.09 5.83 -34.62
CA VAL A 53 -14.56 5.74 -33.25
C VAL A 53 -13.12 6.25 -33.18
N PRO A 54 -12.68 6.76 -32.02
CA PRO A 54 -11.31 7.26 -31.87
C PRO A 54 -10.25 6.15 -31.80
N PHE A 55 -10.65 4.92 -31.50
CA PHE A 55 -9.76 3.76 -31.31
C PHE A 55 -10.58 2.46 -31.38
N PRO A 56 -9.92 1.29 -31.56
CA PRO A 56 -10.62 0.01 -31.62
C PRO A 56 -11.33 -0.34 -30.32
N SER A 57 -12.46 -1.04 -30.43
CA SER A 57 -13.18 -1.59 -29.28
C SER A 57 -12.51 -2.90 -28.82
N PRO A 58 -12.31 -3.10 -27.50
CA PRO A 58 -11.64 -4.28 -26.95
C PRO A 58 -12.58 -5.47 -26.87
N ILE A 59 -12.03 -6.63 -26.51
CA ILE A 59 -12.86 -7.78 -26.15
C ILE A 59 -13.56 -7.60 -24.80
N HIS A 60 -14.89 -7.57 -24.84
CA HIS A 60 -15.75 -7.46 -23.65
C HIS A 60 -16.19 -8.83 -23.16
N SER A 61 -16.55 -8.96 -21.87
CA SER A 61 -17.07 -10.21 -21.28
C SER A 61 -18.35 -10.76 -21.93
N ASN A 62 -19.03 -9.96 -22.75
CA ASN A 62 -20.30 -10.33 -23.38
C ASN A 62 -20.11 -10.71 -24.87
N LEU A 63 -18.88 -10.64 -25.37
CA LEU A 63 -18.51 -10.98 -26.72
C LEU A 63 -17.66 -12.26 -26.71
N ASP A 64 -17.88 -13.09 -27.72
CA ASP A 64 -17.11 -14.31 -27.94
C ASP A 64 -15.89 -13.98 -28.82
N TYR A 65 -16.02 -13.05 -29.78
CA TYR A 65 -14.92 -12.57 -30.63
C TYR A 65 -14.97 -11.07 -30.89
N VAL A 66 -13.80 -10.47 -31.14
CA VAL A 66 -13.67 -9.16 -31.78
C VAL A 66 -12.79 -9.30 -33.01
N TYR A 67 -13.30 -8.85 -34.16
CA TYR A 67 -12.59 -8.90 -35.43
C TYR A 67 -12.05 -7.52 -35.76
N THR A 68 -10.75 -7.39 -35.97
CA THR A 68 -10.11 -6.12 -36.33
C THR A 68 -9.49 -6.25 -37.72
N VAL A 69 -10.04 -5.52 -38.69
CA VAL A 69 -9.52 -5.41 -40.04
C VAL A 69 -8.73 -4.10 -40.13
N ASP A 70 -7.42 -4.17 -40.26
CA ASP A 70 -6.55 -3.01 -40.40
C ASP A 70 -6.02 -2.96 -41.84
N LEU A 71 -6.67 -2.16 -42.68
CA LEU A 71 -6.31 -2.02 -44.09
C LEU A 71 -4.99 -1.25 -44.27
N ASP A 72 -4.72 -0.29 -43.39
CA ASP A 72 -3.48 0.49 -43.41
C ASP A 72 -2.26 -0.38 -43.07
N ALA A 73 -2.42 -1.29 -42.11
CA ALA A 73 -1.36 -2.24 -41.72
C ALA A 73 -1.36 -3.55 -42.53
N GLY A 74 -2.41 -3.82 -43.31
CA GLY A 74 -2.58 -5.09 -44.04
C GLY A 74 -2.80 -6.30 -43.13
N THR A 75 -3.43 -6.12 -41.95
CA THR A 75 -3.62 -7.21 -40.98
C THR A 75 -5.08 -7.46 -40.60
N PHE A 76 -5.40 -8.72 -40.35
CA PHE A 76 -6.66 -9.16 -39.75
C PHE A 76 -6.36 -9.79 -38.39
N THR A 77 -7.01 -9.30 -37.33
CA THR A 77 -6.81 -9.78 -35.96
C THR A 77 -8.11 -10.30 -35.38
N ILE A 78 -8.08 -11.52 -34.85
CA ILE A 78 -9.19 -12.13 -34.11
C ILE A 78 -8.85 -12.11 -32.62
N SER A 79 -9.60 -11.36 -31.82
CA SER A 79 -9.45 -11.34 -30.36
C SER A 79 -10.51 -12.20 -29.70
N LEU A 80 -10.12 -13.02 -28.73
CA LEU A 80 -10.96 -13.98 -28.02
C LEU A 80 -10.47 -14.20 -26.57
N TRP A 81 -11.31 -14.77 -25.70
CA TRP A 81 -10.92 -15.15 -24.34
C TRP A 81 -10.21 -16.51 -24.34
N SER A 82 -9.00 -16.57 -23.80
CA SER A 82 -8.18 -17.79 -23.74
C SER A 82 -7.72 -18.09 -22.31
N GLU A 83 -7.59 -19.39 -21.98
CA GLU A 83 -7.02 -19.86 -20.72
C GLU A 83 -5.49 -19.83 -20.79
N LEU A 84 -4.86 -19.24 -19.80
CA LEU A 84 -3.40 -19.25 -19.66
C LEU A 84 -2.97 -20.56 -19.00
N ASP A 85 -1.97 -21.26 -19.55
CA ASP A 85 -1.51 -22.59 -19.12
C ASP A 85 -1.61 -22.83 -17.60
N GLY A 86 -2.58 -23.65 -17.18
CA GLY A 86 -2.80 -24.05 -15.78
C GLY A 86 -3.58 -23.08 -14.88
N SER A 87 -3.96 -21.90 -15.38
CA SER A 87 -4.80 -20.92 -14.68
C SER A 87 -6.26 -21.03 -15.13
N ARG A 88 -7.21 -21.08 -14.17
CA ARG A 88 -8.65 -20.98 -14.46
C ARG A 88 -9.11 -19.56 -14.86
N SER A 89 -8.18 -18.60 -15.00
CA SER A 89 -8.50 -17.21 -15.34
C SER A 89 -8.43 -17.01 -16.85
N LEU A 90 -9.55 -16.56 -17.44
CA LEU A 90 -9.60 -16.14 -18.83
C LEU A 90 -8.83 -14.82 -19.02
N THR A 91 -8.05 -14.74 -20.09
CA THR A 91 -7.32 -13.52 -20.48
C THR A 91 -7.60 -13.18 -21.95
N PRO A 92 -7.56 -11.89 -22.34
CA PRO A 92 -7.63 -11.50 -23.73
C PRO A 92 -6.45 -12.09 -24.50
N SER A 93 -6.74 -12.75 -25.61
CA SER A 93 -5.73 -13.26 -26.54
C SER A 93 -6.13 -12.88 -27.97
N ALA A 94 -5.15 -12.73 -28.85
CA ALA A 94 -5.40 -12.28 -30.21
C ALA A 94 -4.53 -13.02 -31.22
N THR A 95 -5.14 -13.48 -32.30
CA THR A 95 -4.45 -14.09 -33.43
C THR A 95 -4.42 -13.11 -34.59
N ARG A 96 -3.22 -12.72 -35.02
CA ARG A 96 -3.00 -11.85 -36.17
C ARG A 96 -2.69 -12.66 -37.43
N MET A 97 -3.28 -12.26 -38.54
CA MET A 97 -3.12 -12.84 -39.86
C MET A 97 -2.87 -11.73 -40.88
N ASP A 98 -2.22 -12.08 -41.99
CA ASP A 98 -2.03 -11.19 -43.13
C ASP A 98 -3.31 -11.15 -43.99
N LEU A 99 -3.81 -9.95 -44.27
CA LEU A 99 -5.02 -9.75 -45.08
C LEU A 99 -4.87 -10.25 -46.52
N ALA A 100 -3.69 -10.16 -47.12
CA ALA A 100 -3.45 -10.61 -48.50
C ALA A 100 -3.65 -12.13 -48.61
N ASN A 101 -3.11 -12.88 -47.65
CA ASN A 101 -3.26 -14.34 -47.60
C ASN A 101 -4.72 -14.76 -47.40
N ILE A 102 -5.52 -13.99 -46.64
CA ILE A 102 -6.95 -14.26 -46.46
C ILE A 102 -7.73 -13.92 -47.72
N HIS A 103 -7.41 -12.82 -48.40
CA HIS A 103 -8.10 -12.42 -49.64
C HIS A 103 -7.95 -13.47 -50.74
N GLU A 104 -6.77 -14.08 -50.86
CA GLU A 104 -6.49 -15.15 -51.83
C GLU A 104 -7.05 -16.53 -51.41
N ALA A 105 -7.23 -16.77 -50.12
CA ALA A 105 -7.73 -18.05 -49.59
C ALA A 105 -9.23 -18.30 -49.89
N SER A 106 -9.69 -19.53 -49.64
CA SER A 106 -11.10 -19.93 -49.70
C SER A 106 -11.74 -20.12 -48.32
N SER A 107 -10.94 -20.25 -47.25
CA SER A 107 -11.38 -20.37 -45.86
C SER A 107 -10.28 -19.97 -44.87
N ILE A 108 -10.67 -19.62 -43.64
CA ILE A 108 -9.73 -19.42 -42.51
C ILE A 108 -9.44 -20.79 -41.89
N ASN A 109 -8.17 -21.13 -41.74
CA ASN A 109 -7.77 -22.44 -41.25
C ASN A 109 -8.19 -22.65 -39.78
N HIS A 110 -9.10 -23.60 -39.53
CA HIS A 110 -9.74 -23.82 -38.23
C HIS A 110 -8.74 -24.12 -37.09
N HIS A 111 -7.56 -24.64 -37.41
CA HIS A 111 -6.47 -24.88 -36.45
C HIS A 111 -5.81 -23.60 -35.93
N VAL A 112 -5.77 -22.53 -36.73
CA VAL A 112 -5.15 -21.24 -36.36
C VAL A 112 -6.07 -20.45 -35.42
N VAL A 113 -7.38 -20.68 -35.50
CA VAL A 113 -8.39 -20.09 -34.59
C VAL A 113 -8.38 -20.79 -33.23
N GLN A 114 -8.04 -22.08 -33.16
CA GLN A 114 -8.01 -22.87 -31.92
C GLN A 114 -6.72 -22.73 -31.10
N ASN A 115 -5.60 -22.32 -31.73
CA ASN A 115 -4.32 -22.10 -31.07
C ASN A 115 -3.90 -20.61 -31.15
N PRO A 116 -4.59 -19.71 -30.44
CA PRO A 116 -4.24 -18.31 -30.44
C PRO A 116 -2.87 -18.09 -29.78
N GLN A 117 -2.04 -17.25 -30.39
CA GLN A 117 -0.77 -16.85 -29.80
C GLN A 117 -1.06 -15.89 -28.65
N TYR A 118 -0.56 -16.22 -27.45
CA TYR A 118 -0.63 -15.30 -26.33
C TYR A 118 0.16 -14.03 -26.67
N MET A 119 -0.53 -12.89 -26.77
CA MET A 119 0.14 -11.59 -26.83
C MET A 119 0.64 -11.28 -25.42
N SER A 120 1.91 -11.58 -25.17
CA SER A 120 2.52 -11.20 -23.90
C SER A 120 2.42 -9.68 -23.71
N SER A 121 2.02 -9.27 -22.51
CA SER A 121 2.19 -7.88 -22.06
C SER A 121 3.67 -7.48 -21.97
N GLU A 122 4.59 -8.45 -22.07
CA GLU A 122 6.03 -8.23 -22.13
C GLU A 122 6.46 -8.06 -23.59
N TYR A 123 6.04 -6.95 -24.22
CA TYR A 123 6.92 -6.38 -25.23
C TYR A 123 8.07 -5.71 -24.46
N ILE A 124 9.07 -6.52 -24.12
CA ILE A 124 10.41 -6.01 -23.81
C ILE A 124 10.89 -5.35 -25.11
N CYS A 125 10.70 -4.04 -25.23
CA CYS A 125 11.28 -3.31 -26.35
C CYS A 125 12.79 -3.21 -26.11
N GLY A 126 13.55 -3.59 -27.14
CA GLY A 126 14.99 -3.67 -27.14
C GLY A 126 15.65 -2.42 -26.54
N SER A 127 16.54 -2.66 -25.59
CA SER A 127 17.43 -1.65 -25.05
C SER A 127 18.24 -1.02 -26.18
N ASN A 128 17.84 0.15 -26.67
CA ASN A 128 18.78 1.05 -27.33
C ASN A 128 19.71 1.59 -26.24
N ASN A 129 20.70 0.78 -25.88
CA ASN A 129 21.77 1.06 -24.93
C ASN A 129 22.82 2.01 -25.53
N ASP A 130 22.41 3.17 -26.01
CA ASP A 130 23.36 4.16 -26.57
C ASP A 130 23.15 5.59 -26.06
N VAL A 131 22.61 5.73 -24.84
CA VAL A 131 22.70 6.99 -24.11
C VAL A 131 23.27 6.71 -22.73
N GLN A 132 24.45 7.28 -22.42
CA GLN A 132 25.00 7.31 -21.07
C GLN A 132 23.94 7.91 -20.12
N ALA A 133 23.21 7.06 -19.41
CA ALA A 133 22.16 7.48 -18.50
C ALA A 133 22.80 8.27 -17.35
N LYS A 134 22.44 9.54 -17.21
CA LYS A 134 22.81 10.32 -16.02
C LYS A 134 22.14 9.71 -14.80
N ASN A 135 22.90 9.52 -13.73
CA ASN A 135 22.36 9.10 -12.44
C ASN A 135 21.61 10.28 -11.81
N PHE A 136 20.38 10.03 -11.36
CA PHE A 136 19.57 11.01 -10.65
C PHE A 136 19.82 10.96 -9.16
N GLU A 137 19.75 12.10 -8.50
CA GLU A 137 19.66 12.12 -7.04
C GLU A 137 18.26 11.65 -6.61
N THR A 138 18.20 10.93 -5.48
CA THR A 138 16.94 10.36 -4.99
C THR A 138 16.03 11.46 -4.47
N PHE A 139 14.79 11.48 -4.96
CA PHE A 139 13.75 12.40 -4.51
C PHE A 139 12.71 11.68 -3.65
N GLU A 140 12.69 11.99 -2.35
CA GLU A 140 11.66 11.51 -1.43
C GLU A 140 10.58 12.58 -1.23
N ILE A 141 9.35 12.25 -1.62
CA ILE A 141 8.17 13.09 -1.38
C ILE A 141 7.43 12.54 -0.16
N ASP A 142 7.31 13.34 0.89
CA ASP A 142 6.41 13.03 2.01
C ASP A 142 4.97 13.37 1.61
N PHE A 143 4.20 12.34 1.29
CA PHE A 143 2.80 12.51 0.93
C PHE A 143 1.92 12.89 2.13
N GLY A 144 2.35 12.74 3.39
CA GLY A 144 1.55 13.01 4.59
C GLY A 144 0.31 12.12 4.74
N ILE A 145 -0.56 12.47 5.69
CA ILE A 145 -1.78 11.70 6.00
C ILE A 145 -2.87 11.98 4.93
N PRO A 146 -3.51 10.94 4.36
CA PRO A 146 -4.64 11.11 3.44
C PRO A 146 -5.83 11.84 4.08
N THR A 147 -6.49 12.71 3.32
CA THR A 147 -7.73 13.40 3.74
C THR A 147 -8.97 12.60 3.33
N PRO A 148 -10.18 12.90 3.86
CA PRO A 148 -11.43 12.32 3.37
C PRO A 148 -11.56 12.41 1.85
N MET A 149 -11.09 13.51 1.28
CA MET A 149 -11.05 13.73 -0.16
C MET A 149 -10.26 12.65 -0.90
N ASN A 150 -9.07 12.32 -0.40
CA ASN A 150 -8.23 11.30 -1.01
C ASN A 150 -8.84 9.89 -0.91
N GLU A 151 -9.62 9.61 0.14
CA GLU A 151 -10.37 8.35 0.24
C GLU A 151 -11.42 8.24 -0.85
N LEU A 152 -12.15 9.33 -1.15
CA LEU A 152 -13.14 9.35 -2.21
C LEU A 152 -12.49 9.23 -3.60
N GLN A 153 -11.39 9.95 -3.86
CA GLN A 153 -10.62 9.81 -5.10
C GLN A 153 -10.16 8.36 -5.31
N GLY A 154 -9.68 7.71 -4.25
CA GLY A 154 -9.24 6.33 -4.31
C GLY A 154 -10.37 5.36 -4.69
N ARG A 155 -11.61 5.63 -4.28
CA ARG A 155 -12.79 4.81 -4.65
C ARG A 155 -13.26 5.08 -6.07
N PHE A 156 -13.35 6.34 -6.47
CA PHE A 156 -13.67 6.66 -7.86
C PHE A 156 -12.62 6.14 -8.83
N PHE A 157 -11.36 6.06 -8.41
CA PHE A 157 -10.31 5.46 -9.23
C PHE A 157 -10.56 3.97 -9.44
N THR A 158 -10.87 3.24 -8.37
CA THR A 158 -11.15 1.80 -8.50
C THR A 158 -12.38 1.55 -9.38
N ASP A 159 -13.42 2.37 -9.24
CA ASP A 159 -14.64 2.25 -10.05
C ASP A 159 -14.37 2.61 -11.51
N LEU A 160 -13.62 3.67 -11.79
CA LEU A 160 -13.21 4.06 -13.13
C LEU A 160 -12.40 2.96 -13.82
N VAL A 161 -11.39 2.42 -13.12
CA VAL A 161 -10.58 1.30 -13.62
C VAL A 161 -11.44 0.08 -13.86
N PHE A 162 -12.38 -0.25 -12.95
CA PHE A 162 -13.28 -1.38 -13.12
C PHE A 162 -14.18 -1.25 -14.35
N ILE A 163 -14.78 -0.07 -14.55
CA ILE A 163 -15.66 0.22 -15.70
C ILE A 163 -14.91 0.07 -17.02
N TRP A 164 -13.69 0.61 -17.10
CA TRP A 164 -12.90 0.65 -18.33
C TRP A 164 -11.89 -0.50 -18.42
N ARG A 165 -11.96 -1.50 -17.54
CA ARG A 165 -10.97 -2.59 -17.44
C ARG A 165 -10.73 -3.33 -18.74
N PHE A 166 -11.75 -3.51 -19.59
CA PHE A 166 -11.58 -4.20 -20.87
C PHE A 166 -10.66 -3.45 -21.84
N TYR A 167 -10.56 -2.11 -21.73
CA TYR A 167 -9.60 -1.31 -22.49
C TYR A 167 -8.20 -1.31 -21.88
N VAL A 168 -8.05 -1.68 -20.60
CA VAL A 168 -6.78 -1.68 -19.86
C VAL A 168 -6.16 -3.08 -19.85
N ASP A 169 -6.98 -4.10 -19.72
CA ASP A 169 -6.59 -5.50 -19.59
C ASP A 169 -6.24 -6.13 -20.96
N ASP A 170 -6.71 -5.54 -22.06
CA ASP A 170 -6.45 -6.00 -23.43
C ASP A 170 -5.14 -5.38 -23.98
N PRO A 171 -4.06 -6.17 -24.14
CA PRO A 171 -2.77 -5.67 -24.61
C PRO A 171 -2.82 -5.08 -26.03
N SER A 172 -3.84 -5.42 -26.82
CA SER A 172 -4.02 -4.83 -28.15
C SER A 172 -4.47 -3.37 -28.09
N THR A 173 -5.05 -2.94 -26.97
CA THR A 173 -5.60 -1.59 -26.78
C THR A 173 -4.83 -0.76 -25.75
N TRP A 174 -4.25 -1.36 -24.70
CA TRP A 174 -3.54 -0.65 -23.63
C TRP A 174 -2.03 -0.56 -23.86
N ARG A 175 -1.61 0.33 -24.76
CA ARG A 175 -0.19 0.59 -25.07
C ARG A 175 0.10 2.08 -25.20
N TYR A 176 1.35 2.47 -24.99
CA TYR A 176 1.77 3.87 -25.04
C TYR A 176 1.46 4.54 -26.39
N ASP A 177 1.62 3.80 -27.49
CA ASP A 177 1.36 4.23 -28.86
C ASP A 177 -0.14 4.34 -29.20
N PHE A 178 -1.03 3.83 -28.33
CA PHE A 178 -2.47 3.79 -28.60
C PHE A 178 -3.21 5.00 -28.02
N PRO A 179 -4.20 5.58 -28.73
CA PRO A 179 -4.97 6.72 -28.24
C PRO A 179 -5.67 6.47 -26.90
N VAL A 180 -6.06 5.21 -26.62
CA VAL A 180 -6.69 4.78 -25.35
C VAL A 180 -5.84 5.16 -24.15
N PHE A 181 -4.51 5.04 -24.25
CA PHE A 181 -3.60 5.41 -23.17
C PHE A 181 -3.71 6.89 -22.83
N ARG A 182 -3.68 7.79 -23.83
CA ARG A 182 -3.85 9.24 -23.63
C ARG A 182 -5.21 9.56 -23.01
N VAL A 183 -6.26 8.91 -23.51
CA VAL A 183 -7.65 9.10 -23.08
C VAL A 183 -7.80 8.73 -21.60
N LEU A 184 -7.34 7.56 -21.16
CA LEU A 184 -7.46 7.16 -19.76
C LEU A 184 -6.47 7.91 -18.85
N CYS A 185 -5.29 8.29 -19.35
CA CYS A 185 -4.33 9.10 -18.58
C CYS A 185 -4.93 10.44 -18.15
N ILE A 186 -5.57 11.18 -19.06
CA ILE A 186 -6.21 12.45 -18.69
C ILE A 186 -7.38 12.24 -17.72
N ALA A 187 -8.08 11.09 -17.79
CA ALA A 187 -9.12 10.75 -16.83
C ALA A 187 -8.53 10.51 -15.44
N PHE A 188 -7.41 9.78 -15.33
CA PHE A 188 -6.72 9.59 -14.05
C PHE A 188 -6.22 10.91 -13.47
N LEU A 189 -5.67 11.80 -14.30
CA LEU A 189 -5.20 13.12 -13.86
C LEU A 189 -6.35 14.01 -13.39
N ARG A 190 -7.44 14.10 -14.16
CA ARG A 190 -8.64 14.86 -13.79
C ARG A 190 -9.25 14.34 -12.50
N LEU A 191 -9.34 13.02 -12.35
CA LEU A 191 -9.82 12.40 -11.12
C LEU A 191 -8.90 12.71 -9.92
N ALA A 192 -7.59 12.63 -10.13
CA ALA A 192 -6.59 12.93 -9.10
C ALA A 192 -6.55 14.41 -8.71
N ALA A 193 -7.04 15.33 -9.54
CA ALA A 193 -7.09 16.77 -9.27
C ALA A 193 -8.48 17.31 -8.88
N TRP A 194 -9.53 16.48 -8.90
CA TRP A 194 -10.94 16.93 -8.83
C TRP A 194 -11.34 17.89 -9.95
N ASP A 195 -10.83 17.65 -11.15
CA ASP A 195 -11.10 18.43 -12.36
C ASP A 195 -12.17 17.74 -13.23
N PHE A 196 -13.36 17.60 -12.66
CA PHE A 196 -14.56 17.06 -13.29
C PHE A 196 -15.84 17.47 -12.53
N GLU A 197 -16.98 17.33 -13.20
CA GLU A 197 -18.30 17.66 -12.65
C GLU A 197 -19.09 16.40 -12.28
N VAL A 198 -19.77 16.43 -11.14
CA VAL A 198 -20.63 15.35 -10.68
C VAL A 198 -22.09 15.66 -11.05
N SER A 199 -22.70 14.78 -11.83
CA SER A 199 -24.16 14.82 -12.09
C SER A 199 -24.89 13.86 -11.16
N CYS A 200 -26.03 14.31 -10.60
CA CYS A 200 -26.94 13.46 -9.82
C CYS A 200 -28.04 12.79 -10.67
N ASP A 201 -27.93 12.82 -12.00
CA ASP A 201 -28.90 12.16 -12.88
C ASP A 201 -28.78 10.63 -12.79
N TYR A 202 -29.79 10.01 -12.19
CA TYR A 202 -29.88 8.56 -12.02
C TYR A 202 -30.38 7.83 -13.29
N ASN A 203 -30.78 8.55 -14.34
CA ASN A 203 -31.29 7.96 -15.58
C ASN A 203 -30.20 7.68 -16.63
N VAL A 204 -28.94 7.94 -16.30
CA VAL A 204 -27.82 7.68 -17.20
C VAL A 204 -27.46 6.19 -17.20
N GLU A 205 -27.46 5.57 -18.37
CA GLU A 205 -27.01 4.19 -18.53
C GLU A 205 -25.52 4.06 -18.19
N LEU A 206 -25.19 3.11 -17.32
CA LEU A 206 -23.80 2.86 -16.96
C LEU A 206 -23.00 2.37 -18.18
N PRO A 207 -21.77 2.86 -18.41
CA PRO A 207 -20.94 2.50 -19.56
C PRO A 207 -20.29 1.11 -19.43
N ILE A 208 -21.07 0.10 -19.05
CA ILE A 208 -20.67 -1.30 -18.83
C ILE A 208 -21.03 -2.21 -20.01
N SER A 209 -21.63 -1.65 -21.06
CA SER A 209 -21.93 -2.38 -22.30
C SER A 209 -20.69 -2.44 -23.20
N PHE A 210 -20.59 -3.49 -24.03
CA PHE A 210 -19.54 -3.62 -25.06
C PHE A 210 -19.61 -2.49 -26.12
N ALA A 211 -20.73 -1.78 -26.20
CA ALA A 211 -20.90 -0.60 -27.05
C ALA A 211 -20.32 0.69 -26.43
N SER A 212 -19.94 0.66 -25.15
CA SER A 212 -19.48 1.85 -24.42
C SER A 212 -18.08 2.26 -24.86
N LYS A 213 -17.88 3.57 -25.00
CA LYS A 213 -16.57 4.16 -25.33
C LYS A 213 -16.35 5.42 -24.48
N PRO A 214 -15.11 5.71 -24.06
CA PRO A 214 -14.77 7.00 -23.46
C PRO A 214 -15.18 8.16 -24.38
N ARG A 215 -15.77 9.21 -23.80
CA ARG A 215 -16.28 10.39 -24.55
C ARG A 215 -15.64 11.71 -24.14
N TRP A 216 -14.73 11.71 -23.18
CA TRP A 216 -14.09 12.94 -22.70
C TRP A 216 -12.95 13.39 -23.63
N SER A 217 -12.71 14.70 -23.65
CA SER A 217 -11.60 15.32 -24.37
C SER A 217 -10.25 14.90 -23.80
N TYR A 218 -9.23 14.74 -24.64
CA TYR A 218 -7.87 14.45 -24.21
C TYR A 218 -6.82 15.18 -25.09
N PRO A 219 -5.61 15.45 -24.56
CA PRO A 219 -4.53 16.04 -25.36
C PRO A 219 -3.98 15.04 -26.38
N ASN A 220 -3.75 15.52 -27.62
CA ASN A 220 -3.10 14.71 -28.66
C ASN A 220 -1.58 14.62 -28.50
N ALA A 221 -0.98 15.50 -27.70
CA ALA A 221 0.46 15.55 -27.46
C ALA A 221 0.89 14.66 -26.27
N ASP A 222 2.13 14.17 -26.31
CA ASP A 222 2.75 13.42 -25.21
C ASP A 222 3.20 14.29 -24.05
N VAL A 223 3.32 15.59 -24.27
CA VAL A 223 3.79 16.56 -23.28
C VAL A 223 2.80 17.72 -23.23
N TYR A 224 2.28 18.01 -22.03
CA TYR A 224 1.32 19.09 -21.82
C TYR A 224 1.29 19.54 -20.36
N TRP A 225 0.89 20.80 -20.13
CA TRP A 225 0.68 21.34 -18.78
C TRP A 225 -0.65 20.90 -18.19
N PHE A 226 -0.64 20.52 -16.91
CA PHE A 226 -1.82 20.18 -16.14
C PHE A 226 -1.65 20.62 -14.68
N HIS A 227 -2.50 21.54 -14.21
CA HIS A 227 -2.51 22.05 -12.81
C HIS A 227 -1.13 22.50 -12.29
N GLY A 228 -0.34 23.14 -13.16
CA GLY A 228 1.01 23.65 -12.83
C GLY A 228 2.14 22.61 -12.87
N TYR A 229 1.85 21.39 -13.31
CA TYR A 229 2.82 20.34 -13.56
C TYR A 229 2.93 20.05 -15.06
N LEU A 230 4.13 19.70 -15.52
CA LEU A 230 4.31 19.25 -16.89
C LEU A 230 4.12 17.72 -16.93
N VAL A 231 3.07 17.27 -17.58
CA VAL A 231 2.81 15.84 -17.78
C VAL A 231 3.63 15.36 -18.97
N VAL A 232 4.35 14.26 -18.78
CA VAL A 232 5.13 13.60 -19.84
C VAL A 232 4.70 12.15 -19.93
N LEU A 233 4.11 11.79 -21.06
CA LEU A 233 3.77 10.42 -21.38
C LEU A 233 5.02 9.69 -21.90
N GLN A 234 5.26 8.50 -21.35
CA GLN A 234 6.41 7.66 -21.69
C GLN A 234 6.02 6.19 -21.74
N ASP A 235 6.71 5.40 -22.55
CA ASP A 235 6.45 3.97 -22.69
C ASP A 235 6.71 3.20 -21.39
N ASP A 236 7.81 3.52 -20.71
CA ASP A 236 8.14 2.98 -19.38
C ASP A 236 8.87 4.02 -18.50
N VAL A 237 8.93 3.77 -17.20
CA VAL A 237 9.59 4.62 -16.19
C VAL A 237 10.35 3.82 -15.13
N GLU A 238 10.64 2.53 -15.35
CA GLU A 238 11.41 1.75 -14.37
C GLU A 238 12.90 2.09 -14.35
N SER A 239 13.49 2.34 -15.51
CA SER A 239 14.92 2.61 -15.61
C SER A 239 15.25 4.11 -15.66
N ASN A 240 16.43 4.47 -15.16
CA ASN A 240 16.95 5.83 -15.27
C ASN A 240 17.09 6.28 -16.74
N ALA A 241 17.35 5.36 -17.67
CA ALA A 241 17.40 5.68 -19.10
C ALA A 241 16.05 6.17 -19.63
N MET A 242 14.95 5.52 -19.22
CA MET A 242 13.60 5.91 -19.64
C MET A 242 13.16 7.23 -19.02
N ILE A 243 13.53 7.48 -17.76
CA ILE A 243 13.31 8.77 -17.09
C ILE A 243 14.13 9.88 -17.79
N ASN A 244 15.39 9.62 -18.17
CA ASN A 244 16.18 10.56 -18.97
C ASN A 244 15.50 10.89 -20.31
N GLY A 245 14.92 9.90 -20.99
CA GLY A 245 14.13 10.12 -22.20
C GLY A 245 12.91 11.01 -21.95
N ALA A 246 12.23 10.86 -20.81
CA ALA A 246 11.10 11.72 -20.44
C ALA A 246 11.56 13.16 -20.12
N VAL A 247 12.70 13.33 -19.45
CA VAL A 247 13.30 14.64 -19.18
C VAL A 247 13.71 15.33 -20.49
N ALA A 248 14.33 14.60 -21.43
CA ALA A 248 14.67 15.16 -22.73
C ALA A 248 13.44 15.60 -23.54
N LYS A 249 12.34 14.82 -23.51
CA LYS A 249 11.05 15.23 -24.10
C LYS A 249 10.52 16.52 -23.47
N ALA A 250 10.61 16.64 -22.13
CA ALA A 250 10.21 17.85 -21.43
C ALA A 250 11.08 19.06 -21.79
N GLU A 251 12.41 18.91 -21.83
CA GLU A 251 13.35 19.98 -22.17
C GLU A 251 13.12 20.49 -23.60
N SER A 252 12.87 19.59 -24.55
CA SER A 252 12.50 19.93 -25.93
C SER A 252 11.19 20.74 -26.01
N TYR A 253 10.21 20.42 -25.16
CA TYR A 253 8.92 21.10 -25.13
C TYR A 253 9.00 22.51 -24.50
N ILE A 254 9.77 22.66 -23.43
CA ILE A 254 9.88 23.90 -22.67
C ILE A 254 10.80 24.93 -23.36
N GLY A 255 11.88 24.45 -23.99
CA GLY A 255 12.95 25.28 -24.55
C GLY A 255 13.86 25.94 -23.49
N ASP A 256 15.01 26.43 -23.92
CA ASP A 256 16.11 26.90 -23.03
C ASP A 256 15.78 28.14 -22.17
N SER A 257 14.66 28.84 -22.42
CA SER A 257 14.37 30.14 -21.79
C SER A 257 13.73 30.03 -20.40
N LEU A 258 12.87 29.03 -20.17
CA LEU A 258 12.14 28.82 -18.92
C LEU A 258 12.98 28.08 -17.87
N LEU A 259 13.88 27.19 -18.29
CA LEU A 259 14.76 26.41 -17.40
C LEU A 259 15.81 27.25 -16.65
N ARG A 260 16.01 28.52 -17.06
CA ARG A 260 16.99 29.42 -16.44
C ARG A 260 16.54 30.04 -15.12
N HIS A 261 15.23 30.05 -14.85
CA HIS A 261 14.67 30.84 -13.75
C HIS A 261 13.78 30.06 -12.79
N ASP A 262 13.13 28.98 -13.22
CA ASP A 262 12.17 28.24 -12.39
C ASP A 262 12.42 26.72 -12.41
N ASP A 263 12.19 26.08 -11.25
CA ASP A 263 12.18 24.63 -11.13
C ASP A 263 10.92 24.06 -11.81
N VAL A 264 11.10 23.09 -12.71
CA VAL A 264 10.01 22.44 -13.42
C VAL A 264 9.71 21.09 -12.77
N ARG A 265 8.43 20.84 -12.47
CA ARG A 265 7.95 19.59 -11.89
C ARG A 265 7.25 18.75 -12.94
N LEU A 266 7.76 17.55 -13.17
CA LEU A 266 7.31 16.62 -14.20
C LEU A 266 6.54 15.45 -13.57
N ILE A 267 5.32 15.21 -14.06
CA ILE A 267 4.59 13.97 -13.79
C ILE A 267 4.80 13.04 -14.98
N VAL A 268 5.65 12.03 -14.81
CA VAL A 268 5.97 11.08 -15.88
C VAL A 268 5.08 9.86 -15.74
N ILE A 269 4.25 9.58 -16.76
CA ILE A 269 3.25 8.51 -16.72
C ILE A 269 3.54 7.49 -17.81
N SER A 270 3.54 6.21 -17.43
CA SER A 270 3.52 5.06 -18.33
C SER A 270 2.26 4.22 -18.14
N PRO A 271 1.96 3.25 -19.03
CA PRO A 271 0.76 2.42 -18.94
C PRO A 271 0.56 1.70 -17.60
N ARG A 272 1.64 1.44 -16.85
CA ARG A 272 1.57 0.74 -15.56
C ARG A 272 2.10 1.55 -14.38
N ARG A 273 2.85 2.62 -14.62
CA ARG A 273 3.60 3.32 -13.56
C ARG A 273 3.56 4.83 -13.69
N VAL A 274 3.92 5.49 -12.60
CA VAL A 274 4.11 6.95 -12.53
C VAL A 274 5.36 7.27 -11.72
N ALA A 275 6.10 8.29 -12.15
CA ALA A 275 7.24 8.85 -11.43
C ALA A 275 7.15 10.37 -11.37
N PHE A 276 7.73 10.96 -10.34
CA PHE A 276 7.77 12.40 -10.10
C PHE A 276 9.19 12.89 -10.23
N VAL A 277 9.41 13.87 -11.12
CA VAL A 277 10.75 14.39 -11.41
C VAL A 277 10.78 15.89 -11.21
N GLU A 278 11.74 16.40 -10.44
CA GLU A 278 11.98 17.83 -10.27
C GLU A 278 13.25 18.20 -11.04
N ARG A 279 13.09 19.08 -12.03
CA ARG A 279 14.18 19.60 -12.86
C ARG A 279 14.45 21.04 -12.46
N SER A 280 15.53 21.25 -11.72
CA SER A 280 16.13 22.58 -11.49
C SER A 280 17.11 22.93 -12.61
N HIS A 281 17.79 24.07 -12.61
CA HIS A 281 18.80 24.40 -13.63
C HIS A 281 19.98 23.39 -13.62
N GLU A 282 20.45 22.98 -12.44
CA GLU A 282 21.69 22.21 -12.29
C GLU A 282 21.46 20.72 -11.99
N VAL A 283 20.34 20.37 -11.35
CA VAL A 283 20.08 19.03 -10.82
C VAL A 283 18.75 18.49 -11.30
N VAL A 284 18.72 17.18 -11.55
CA VAL A 284 17.49 16.42 -11.82
C VAL A 284 17.27 15.44 -10.66
N LEU A 285 16.16 15.63 -9.95
CA LEU A 285 15.73 14.78 -8.85
C LEU A 285 14.61 13.87 -9.35
N ALA A 286 14.70 12.57 -9.10
CA ALA A 286 13.66 11.62 -9.52
C ALA A 286 13.18 10.77 -8.34
N SER A 287 11.86 10.62 -8.23
CA SER A 287 11.27 9.68 -7.29
C SER A 287 11.41 8.25 -7.81
N ARG A 288 11.29 7.26 -6.91
CA ARG A 288 11.01 5.88 -7.34
C ARG A 288 9.74 5.83 -8.19
N SER A 289 9.69 4.89 -9.14
CA SER A 289 8.46 4.64 -9.90
C SER A 289 7.42 3.92 -9.02
N LEU A 290 6.19 4.43 -9.04
CA LEU A 290 5.05 3.88 -8.32
C LEU A 290 4.12 3.16 -9.29
N ILE A 291 3.46 2.10 -8.82
CA ILE A 291 2.52 1.33 -9.63
C ILE A 291 1.24 2.14 -9.80
N LEU A 292 0.94 2.57 -11.02
CA LEU A 292 -0.28 3.28 -11.38
C LEU A 292 -1.42 2.29 -11.63
N LEU A 293 -1.17 1.21 -12.37
CA LEU A 293 -2.14 0.16 -12.68
C LEU A 293 -1.56 -1.23 -12.44
N SER A 294 -2.41 -2.10 -11.91
CA SER A 294 -2.14 -3.50 -11.59
C SER A 294 -3.45 -4.30 -11.63
N ASN A 295 -3.35 -5.62 -11.61
CA ASN A 295 -4.51 -6.52 -11.62
C ASN A 295 -5.47 -6.30 -10.42
N TYR A 296 -5.01 -5.63 -9.36
CA TYR A 296 -5.81 -5.29 -8.19
C TYR A 296 -6.40 -3.88 -8.23
N SER A 297 -6.07 -3.07 -9.24
CA SER A 297 -6.42 -1.64 -9.27
C SER A 297 -7.92 -1.37 -9.38
N ALA A 298 -8.68 -2.33 -9.91
CA ALA A 298 -10.14 -2.30 -9.94
C ALA A 298 -10.79 -2.57 -8.56
N ILE A 299 -10.02 -3.02 -7.56
CA ILE A 299 -10.53 -3.38 -6.22
C ILE A 299 -9.83 -2.56 -5.12
N ARG A 300 -8.59 -2.13 -5.37
CA ARG A 300 -7.79 -1.33 -4.44
C ARG A 300 -7.06 -0.22 -5.17
N CYS A 301 -7.18 0.99 -4.63
CA CYS A 301 -6.44 2.15 -5.14
C CYS A 301 -4.92 1.93 -5.11
N SER A 302 -4.27 2.11 -6.26
CA SER A 302 -2.84 1.85 -6.47
C SER A 302 -1.94 2.89 -5.77
N SER A 303 -0.68 2.55 -5.51
CA SER A 303 0.26 3.49 -4.87
C SER A 303 0.56 4.69 -5.75
N GLY A 304 0.63 4.51 -7.07
CA GLY A 304 0.83 5.56 -8.04
C GLY A 304 -0.32 6.55 -8.10
N PHE A 305 -1.56 6.06 -8.12
CA PHE A 305 -2.72 6.96 -8.10
C PHE A 305 -2.82 7.73 -6.78
N ARG A 306 -2.53 7.09 -5.63
CA ARG A 306 -2.43 7.82 -4.35
C ARG A 306 -1.38 8.93 -4.40
N GLY A 307 -0.21 8.65 -4.98
CA GLY A 307 0.82 9.66 -5.19
C GLY A 307 0.33 10.82 -6.04
N LEU A 308 -0.31 10.53 -7.20
CA LEU A 308 -0.88 11.54 -8.09
C LEU A 308 -1.90 12.42 -7.38
N ALA A 309 -2.86 11.80 -6.68
CA ALA A 309 -3.87 12.51 -5.91
C ALA A 309 -3.24 13.45 -4.88
N ARG A 310 -2.21 13.00 -4.15
CA ARG A 310 -1.53 13.84 -3.15
C ARG A 310 -0.74 14.98 -3.77
N VAL A 311 -0.06 14.75 -4.89
CA VAL A 311 0.69 15.78 -5.62
C VAL A 311 -0.22 16.88 -6.16
N LEU A 312 -1.39 16.50 -6.69
CA LEU A 312 -2.31 17.43 -7.33
C LEU A 312 -3.23 18.15 -6.34
N THR A 313 -3.48 17.59 -5.15
CA THR A 313 -4.42 18.15 -4.16
C THR A 313 -3.75 18.68 -2.88
N SER A 314 -2.42 18.62 -2.77
CA SER A 314 -1.71 19.07 -1.57
C SER A 314 -0.38 19.74 -1.89
N ASN A 315 0.20 20.35 -0.86
CA ASN A 315 1.47 21.06 -0.95
C ASN A 315 2.68 20.16 -0.66
N CYS A 316 2.54 18.84 -0.71
CA CYS A 316 3.62 17.88 -0.41
C CYS A 316 4.85 18.05 -1.31
N TRP A 317 4.65 18.53 -2.54
CA TRP A 317 5.72 18.75 -3.52
C TRP A 317 5.88 20.22 -3.91
N LYS A 318 4.83 21.04 -3.79
CA LYS A 318 4.93 22.48 -4.03
C LYS A 318 5.72 23.14 -2.90
N LYS A 319 7.04 23.28 -3.04
CA LYS A 319 7.79 24.31 -2.30
C LYS A 319 7.11 25.64 -2.64
N LYS A 320 6.70 26.40 -1.64
CA LYS A 320 6.02 27.71 -1.78
C LYS A 320 6.96 28.88 -1.53
N PRO A 321 8.09 29.03 -2.25
CA PRO A 321 9.03 30.13 -2.03
C PRO A 321 8.44 31.49 -2.39
N TYR A 322 7.22 31.57 -2.94
CA TYR A 322 6.56 32.83 -3.30
C TYR A 322 5.17 33.01 -2.69
N ALA A 323 4.68 32.12 -1.82
CA ALA A 323 3.36 32.30 -1.21
C ALA A 323 3.27 33.57 -0.36
N TYR A 324 4.39 34.01 0.25
CA TYR A 324 4.45 35.30 0.95
C TYR A 324 4.30 36.52 0.01
N ARG A 325 4.46 36.34 -1.31
CA ARG A 325 4.27 37.39 -2.32
C ARG A 325 2.82 37.51 -2.76
N GLU A 326 1.99 36.50 -2.48
CA GLU A 326 0.57 36.60 -2.74
C GLU A 326 -0.02 37.71 -1.87
N LYS A 327 -0.68 38.67 -2.52
CA LYS A 327 -1.34 39.79 -1.85
C LYS A 327 -2.78 39.88 -2.31
N TRP A 328 -3.68 39.79 -1.36
CA TRP A 328 -5.08 40.13 -1.58
C TRP A 328 -5.28 41.62 -1.27
N PRO A 329 -5.93 42.40 -2.16
CA PRO A 329 -6.23 43.80 -1.89
C PRO A 329 -7.08 44.01 -0.64
N VAL A 330 -7.90 43.02 -0.32
CA VAL A 330 -8.74 42.95 0.89
C VAL A 330 -8.38 41.67 1.62
N ASN A 331 -8.13 41.76 2.93
CA ASN A 331 -7.89 40.57 3.75
C ASN A 331 -9.19 39.76 3.83
N MET A 332 -9.27 38.66 3.07
CA MET A 332 -10.43 37.77 3.03
C MET A 332 -10.22 36.62 4.02
N PRO A 333 -11.07 36.48 5.06
CA PRO A 333 -11.04 35.32 5.93
C PRO A 333 -11.26 34.02 5.15
N PRO A 334 -10.61 32.90 5.53
CA PRO A 334 -10.79 31.60 4.88
C PRO A 334 -12.26 31.18 4.76
N GLU A 335 -13.11 31.56 5.72
CA GLU A 335 -14.54 31.29 5.74
C GLU A 335 -15.25 31.95 4.55
N ILE A 336 -14.86 33.19 4.18
CA ILE A 336 -15.41 33.89 3.02
C ILE A 336 -14.95 33.23 1.72
N VAL A 337 -13.68 32.81 1.65
CA VAL A 337 -13.16 32.08 0.48
C VAL A 337 -13.90 30.74 0.30
N GLN A 338 -14.17 30.03 1.40
CA GLN A 338 -15.00 28.81 1.38
C GLN A 338 -16.44 29.09 0.95
N MET A 339 -17.06 30.17 1.44
CA MET A 339 -18.39 30.58 0.98
C MET A 339 -18.40 30.86 -0.52
N VAL A 340 -17.39 31.55 -1.06
CA VAL A 340 -17.26 31.77 -2.51
C VAL A 340 -17.15 30.44 -3.24
N LEU A 341 -16.23 29.56 -2.84
CA LEU A 341 -16.05 28.23 -3.44
C LEU A 341 -17.31 27.37 -3.39
N HIS A 342 -18.16 27.56 -2.38
CA HIS A 342 -19.42 26.84 -2.21
C HIS A 342 -20.51 27.29 -3.18
N GLU A 343 -20.49 28.55 -3.60
CA GLU A 343 -21.43 29.15 -4.54
C GLU A 343 -20.97 29.08 -6.00
N LEU A 344 -19.68 28.84 -6.25
CA LEU A 344 -19.15 28.65 -7.59
C LEU A 344 -19.58 27.29 -8.17
N GLU A 345 -19.90 27.28 -9.46
CA GLU A 345 -20.03 26.05 -10.24
C GLU A 345 -18.68 25.29 -10.23
N PRO A 346 -18.66 23.94 -10.32
CA PRO A 346 -17.43 23.16 -10.12
C PRO A 346 -16.27 23.60 -11.02
N ARG A 347 -16.56 23.90 -12.29
CA ARG A 347 -15.58 24.41 -13.24
C ARG A 347 -14.95 25.73 -12.79
N ASP A 348 -15.76 26.65 -12.28
CA ASP A 348 -15.30 27.95 -11.80
C ASP A 348 -14.57 27.83 -10.46
N ALA A 349 -14.98 26.89 -9.61
CA ALA A 349 -14.30 26.58 -8.35
C ALA A 349 -12.88 26.05 -8.59
N VAL A 350 -12.70 25.14 -9.56
CA VAL A 350 -11.36 24.66 -9.98
C VAL A 350 -10.52 25.80 -10.56
N ALA A 351 -11.09 26.63 -11.43
CA ALA A 351 -10.36 27.77 -11.98
C ALA A 351 -9.95 28.78 -10.90
N PHE A 352 -10.84 29.05 -9.94
CA PHE A 352 -10.56 29.93 -8.81
C PHE A 352 -9.50 29.34 -7.86
N SER A 353 -9.53 28.03 -7.61
CA SER A 353 -8.52 27.36 -6.78
C SER A 353 -7.12 27.44 -7.40
N GLN A 354 -7.01 27.43 -8.74
CA GLN A 354 -5.74 27.62 -9.45
C GLN A 354 -5.22 29.07 -9.44
N ALA A 355 -6.07 30.05 -9.14
CA ALA A 355 -5.70 31.47 -9.19
C ALA A 355 -4.95 31.97 -7.94
N SER A 356 -5.01 31.23 -6.82
CA SER A 356 -4.50 31.66 -5.52
C SER A 356 -4.08 30.47 -4.66
N PHE A 357 -2.98 30.59 -3.90
CA PHE A 357 -2.58 29.53 -2.96
C PHE A 357 -3.57 29.39 -1.79
N THR A 358 -4.20 30.48 -1.38
CA THR A 358 -5.27 30.47 -0.36
C THR A 358 -6.52 29.79 -0.90
N ALA A 359 -6.95 30.11 -2.13
CA ALA A 359 -8.10 29.47 -2.76
C ALA A 359 -7.87 27.96 -2.98
N GLU A 360 -6.68 27.57 -3.44
CA GLU A 360 -6.28 26.16 -3.56
C GLU A 360 -6.42 25.40 -2.24
N GLN A 361 -5.90 25.99 -1.15
CA GLN A 361 -5.97 25.38 0.18
C GLN A 361 -7.41 25.24 0.66
N CYS A 362 -8.25 26.27 0.46
CA CYS A 362 -9.66 26.22 0.83
C CYS A 362 -10.44 25.19 0.00
N TYR A 363 -10.18 25.09 -1.31
CA TYR A 363 -10.83 24.14 -2.22
C TYR A 363 -10.54 22.69 -1.80
N TYR A 364 -9.26 22.33 -1.62
CA TYR A 364 -8.90 20.97 -1.24
C TYR A 364 -9.14 20.65 0.25
N ALA A 365 -9.43 21.65 1.08
CA ALA A 365 -9.91 21.44 2.45
C ALA A 365 -11.40 21.09 2.50
N SER A 366 -12.20 21.52 1.52
CA SER A 366 -13.64 21.29 1.45
C SER A 366 -14.11 21.27 0.00
N GLU A 367 -14.34 20.08 -0.57
CA GLU A 367 -14.89 19.94 -1.93
C GLU A 367 -16.39 20.25 -1.89
N SER A 368 -16.79 21.29 -2.62
CA SER A 368 -18.16 21.79 -2.60
C SER A 368 -19.13 20.87 -3.35
N GLN A 369 -18.67 19.95 -4.18
CA GLN A 369 -19.55 19.03 -4.92
C GLN A 369 -20.20 17.96 -4.04
N PHE A 370 -19.72 17.70 -2.82
CA PHE A 370 -20.20 16.61 -1.94
C PHE A 370 -20.65 17.07 -0.56
N LYS A 371 -21.45 18.14 -0.51
CA LYS A 371 -21.89 18.84 0.72
C LYS A 371 -22.53 17.94 1.79
N ASN A 372 -23.10 16.80 1.40
CA ASN A 372 -23.83 15.88 2.28
C ASN A 372 -23.18 14.48 2.39
N ILE A 373 -21.90 14.34 2.02
CA ILE A 373 -21.18 13.06 2.08
C ILE A 373 -20.05 13.14 3.10
N ASP A 374 -20.14 12.30 4.13
CA ASP A 374 -19.09 12.12 5.12
C ASP A 374 -18.36 10.78 4.92
N VAL A 375 -17.03 10.84 4.87
CA VAL A 375 -16.19 9.65 4.86
C VAL A 375 -16.14 9.05 6.26
N ARG A 376 -16.77 7.88 6.42
CA ARG A 376 -16.80 7.16 7.71
C ARG A 376 -15.55 6.32 7.98
N SER A 377 -14.76 5.99 6.96
CA SER A 377 -13.59 5.11 7.09
C SER A 377 -12.59 5.30 5.95
N PHE A 378 -11.30 5.15 6.25
CA PHE A 378 -10.19 5.30 5.30
C PHE A 378 -9.66 3.96 4.76
N LYS A 379 -10.54 2.98 4.50
CA LYS A 379 -10.12 1.62 4.13
C LYS A 379 -9.30 1.58 2.84
N SER A 380 -9.55 2.49 1.89
CA SER A 380 -8.78 2.58 0.65
C SER A 380 -7.41 3.21 0.91
N SER A 381 -7.37 4.33 1.63
CA SER A 381 -6.17 5.17 1.80
C SER A 381 -5.22 4.68 2.89
N ILE A 382 -5.75 4.08 3.97
CA ILE A 382 -5.00 3.58 5.14
C ILE A 382 -5.31 2.08 5.33
N PRO A 383 -4.61 1.19 4.62
CA PRO A 383 -4.91 -0.24 4.62
C PRO A 383 -4.40 -0.99 5.86
N CYS A 384 -3.52 -0.38 6.65
CA CYS A 384 -2.68 -1.06 7.65
C CYS A 384 -3.28 -1.18 9.06
N CYS A 385 -4.45 -0.61 9.32
CA CYS A 385 -5.06 -0.69 10.65
C CYS A 385 -6.05 -1.88 10.76
N VAL A 386 -5.96 -2.60 11.87
CA VAL A 386 -6.92 -3.64 12.26
C VAL A 386 -8.06 -2.96 13.00
N THR A 387 -9.27 -3.02 12.45
CA THR A 387 -10.48 -2.50 13.10
C THR A 387 -11.06 -3.56 14.05
N ASP A 388 -11.90 -3.14 15.00
CA ASP A 388 -12.58 -4.07 15.93
C ASP A 388 -13.35 -5.18 15.20
N GLU A 389 -14.04 -4.83 14.10
CA GLU A 389 -14.74 -5.81 13.26
C GLU A 389 -13.78 -6.84 12.65
N LYS A 390 -12.62 -6.40 12.14
CA LYS A 390 -11.59 -7.29 11.60
C LYS A 390 -11.01 -8.17 12.70
N ALA A 391 -10.74 -7.61 13.88
CA ALA A 391 -10.21 -8.34 15.02
C ALA A 391 -11.19 -9.44 15.50
N ILE A 392 -12.49 -9.12 15.62
CA ILE A 392 -13.52 -10.08 15.99
C ILE A 392 -13.64 -11.21 14.96
N LYS A 393 -13.63 -10.87 13.66
CA LYS A 393 -13.63 -11.87 12.58
C LYS A 393 -12.37 -12.74 12.61
N PHE A 394 -11.21 -12.15 12.85
CA PHE A 394 -9.95 -12.88 12.97
C PHE A 394 -9.99 -13.91 14.11
N VAL A 395 -10.35 -13.50 15.34
CA VAL A 395 -10.40 -14.44 16.47
C VAL A 395 -11.53 -15.47 16.35
N THR A 396 -12.63 -15.14 15.66
CA THR A 396 -13.79 -16.05 15.54
C THR A 396 -13.62 -17.04 14.38
N ASN A 397 -13.11 -16.59 13.23
CA ASN A 397 -13.11 -17.37 11.99
C ASN A 397 -11.74 -17.99 11.74
N GLU A 398 -10.67 -17.18 11.75
CA GLU A 398 -9.31 -17.64 11.42
C GLU A 398 -8.71 -18.50 12.54
N LEU A 399 -9.04 -18.19 13.81
CA LEU A 399 -8.62 -18.96 14.99
C LEU A 399 -9.71 -19.91 15.52
N SER A 400 -10.68 -20.27 14.67
CA SER A 400 -11.83 -21.13 15.03
C SER A 400 -11.44 -22.49 15.60
N ALA A 401 -10.24 -23.00 15.32
CA ALA A 401 -9.72 -24.24 15.88
C ALA A 401 -9.56 -24.21 17.42
N ILE A 402 -9.43 -23.02 18.02
CA ILE A 402 -9.34 -22.83 19.47
C ILE A 402 -10.43 -21.81 19.87
N PRO A 403 -11.71 -22.24 19.95
CA PRO A 403 -12.85 -21.32 20.15
C PRO A 403 -12.76 -20.51 21.44
N GLU A 404 -12.02 -21.03 22.42
CA GLU A 404 -11.78 -20.38 23.70
C GLU A 404 -11.05 -19.03 23.58
N ILE A 405 -10.22 -18.84 22.54
CA ILE A 405 -9.60 -17.54 22.24
C ILE A 405 -10.70 -16.51 21.99
N ALA A 406 -11.67 -16.82 21.12
CA ALA A 406 -12.77 -15.91 20.80
C ALA A 406 -13.66 -15.63 22.02
N THR A 407 -13.91 -16.64 22.86
CA THR A 407 -14.69 -16.49 24.10
C THR A 407 -14.02 -15.52 25.07
N ILE A 408 -12.73 -15.70 25.35
CA ILE A 408 -11.96 -14.80 26.22
C ILE A 408 -11.84 -13.40 25.61
N TYR A 409 -11.54 -13.31 24.32
CA TYR A 409 -11.41 -12.02 23.64
C TYR A 409 -12.69 -11.18 23.72
N LYS A 410 -13.85 -11.83 23.60
CA LYS A 410 -15.17 -11.17 23.70
C LYS A 410 -15.53 -10.81 25.14
N SER A 411 -15.04 -11.53 26.14
CA SER A 411 -15.37 -11.29 27.54
C SER A 411 -14.67 -10.09 28.18
N TYR A 412 -13.56 -9.61 27.61
CA TYR A 412 -12.82 -8.47 28.17
C TYR A 412 -13.69 -7.21 28.28
N PRO A 413 -13.72 -6.49 29.42
CA PRO A 413 -14.51 -5.27 29.56
C PRO A 413 -13.87 -4.06 28.85
N HIS A 414 -12.54 -4.03 28.74
CA HIS A 414 -11.79 -2.89 28.19
C HIS A 414 -11.08 -3.23 26.88
N ASN A 415 -11.00 -2.24 25.98
CA ASN A 415 -10.34 -2.40 24.69
C ASN A 415 -8.82 -2.60 24.80
N VAL A 416 -8.19 -2.12 25.88
CA VAL A 416 -6.75 -2.34 26.11
C VAL A 416 -6.43 -3.84 26.27
N LEU A 417 -7.22 -4.57 27.06
CA LEU A 417 -7.07 -6.03 27.24
C LEU A 417 -7.21 -6.78 25.90
N ARG A 418 -8.15 -6.32 25.05
CA ARG A 418 -8.34 -6.85 23.69
C ARG A 418 -7.12 -6.55 22.82
N ALA A 419 -6.63 -5.32 22.81
CA ALA A 419 -5.48 -4.91 22.01
C ALA A 419 -4.21 -5.68 22.40
N ASP A 420 -3.98 -5.86 23.70
CA ASP A 420 -2.87 -6.64 24.25
C ASP A 420 -2.90 -8.10 23.78
N LEU A 421 -4.04 -8.79 23.91
CA LEU A 421 -4.14 -10.16 23.40
C LEU A 421 -4.04 -10.19 21.86
N LEU A 422 -4.68 -9.23 21.17
CA LEU A 422 -4.72 -9.18 19.71
C LEU A 422 -3.32 -9.06 19.11
N ARG A 423 -2.44 -8.24 19.69
CA ARG A 423 -1.09 -8.05 19.14
C ARG A 423 -0.26 -9.32 19.15
N TYR A 424 -0.35 -10.14 20.20
CA TYR A 424 0.34 -11.44 20.23
C TYR A 424 -0.27 -12.40 19.21
N LEU A 425 -1.61 -12.46 19.10
CA LEU A 425 -2.30 -13.36 18.16
C LEU A 425 -1.98 -13.00 16.70
N LEU A 426 -1.98 -11.72 16.36
CA LEU A 426 -1.66 -11.24 15.00
C LEU A 426 -0.21 -11.58 14.64
N LEU A 427 0.74 -11.26 15.50
CA LEU A 427 2.16 -11.59 15.27
C LEU A 427 2.39 -13.10 15.22
N TRP A 428 1.75 -13.86 16.10
CA TRP A 428 1.89 -15.31 16.11
C TRP A 428 1.35 -15.94 14.82
N TYR A 429 0.19 -15.47 14.33
CA TYR A 429 -0.44 -16.06 13.15
C TYR A 429 0.16 -15.57 11.82
N TYR A 430 0.42 -14.27 11.68
CA TYR A 430 0.89 -13.67 10.43
C TYR A 430 2.41 -13.49 10.36
N GLY A 431 3.10 -13.45 11.50
CA GLY A 431 4.46 -12.93 11.59
C GLY A 431 4.48 -11.43 11.32
N GLY A 432 5.65 -10.91 10.95
CA GLY A 432 5.83 -9.53 10.53
C GLY A 432 6.04 -8.55 11.68
N PHE A 433 5.80 -7.28 11.40
CA PHE A 433 6.09 -6.17 12.31
C PHE A 433 4.79 -5.60 12.88
N TYR A 434 4.71 -5.50 14.20
CA TYR A 434 3.62 -4.85 14.91
C TYR A 434 4.09 -3.52 15.48
N ALA A 435 3.23 -2.51 15.41
CA ALA A 435 3.40 -1.24 16.05
C ALA A 435 2.03 -0.68 16.47
N ASP A 436 1.98 -0.02 17.63
CA ASP A 436 0.82 0.75 18.05
C ASP A 436 0.59 1.95 17.11
N ILE A 437 -0.63 2.48 17.12
CA ILE A 437 -1.05 3.54 16.18
C ILE A 437 -0.34 4.88 16.43
N ASP A 438 0.21 5.07 17.62
CA ASP A 438 0.98 6.23 18.08
C ASP A 438 2.50 6.01 18.03
N VAL A 439 2.93 4.96 17.34
CA VAL A 439 4.33 4.72 16.97
C VAL A 439 4.59 5.26 15.57
N PHE A 440 5.61 6.12 15.47
CA PHE A 440 6.01 6.78 14.22
C PHE A 440 7.37 6.25 13.75
N PRO A 441 7.58 6.06 12.44
CA PRO A 441 8.90 5.67 11.94
C PRO A 441 9.90 6.81 12.17
N ALA A 442 11.04 6.51 12.82
CA ALA A 442 12.18 7.43 12.84
C ALA A 442 12.98 7.32 11.52
N ARG A 443 12.92 6.15 10.89
CA ARG A 443 13.47 5.82 9.56
C ARG A 443 12.70 4.64 8.99
N THR A 444 13.00 4.23 7.75
CA THR A 444 12.43 3.00 7.21
C THR A 444 12.92 1.79 8.01
N ILE A 445 12.04 0.85 8.33
CA ILE A 445 12.39 -0.30 9.16
C ILE A 445 13.49 -1.17 8.54
N LYS A 446 13.55 -1.22 7.20
CA LYS A 446 14.57 -1.95 6.43
C LYS A 446 15.97 -1.34 6.57
N THR A 447 16.04 -0.03 6.83
CA THR A 447 17.29 0.71 7.05
C THR A 447 17.62 0.88 8.55
N CYS A 448 16.90 0.18 9.43
CA CYS A 448 17.18 0.16 10.85
C CYS A 448 18.48 -0.62 11.12
N PRO A 449 19.54 0.00 11.67
CA PRO A 449 20.82 -0.69 11.87
C PRO A 449 20.69 -1.92 12.77
N ALA A 450 19.87 -1.83 13.82
CA ALA A 450 19.63 -2.94 14.74
C ALA A 450 18.85 -4.11 14.11
N LEU A 451 18.24 -3.91 12.93
CA LEU A 451 17.49 -4.94 12.22
C LEU A 451 18.10 -5.33 10.87
N GLU A 452 19.22 -4.72 10.47
CA GLU A 452 19.92 -5.04 9.23
C GLU A 452 20.17 -6.56 9.06
N PRO A 453 20.57 -7.33 10.09
CA PRO A 453 20.80 -8.78 9.95
C PRO A 453 19.57 -9.57 9.51
N PHE A 454 18.36 -9.06 9.73
CA PHE A 454 17.11 -9.72 9.35
C PHE A 454 16.64 -9.36 7.94
N PHE A 455 17.24 -8.33 7.31
CA PHE A 455 16.82 -7.82 6.01
C PHE A 455 17.91 -7.88 4.93
N ALA A 456 19.16 -8.16 5.32
CA ALA A 456 20.26 -8.31 4.37
C ALA A 456 19.97 -9.42 3.34
N PRO A 457 20.15 -9.15 2.03
CA PRO A 457 20.01 -10.18 1.01
C PRO A 457 21.10 -11.23 1.20
N THR A 458 20.72 -12.51 1.19
CA THR A 458 21.68 -13.63 1.11
C THR A 458 22.34 -13.58 -0.26
N PRO A 459 23.68 -13.41 -0.37
CA PRO A 459 24.36 -13.52 -1.65
C PRO A 459 24.08 -14.90 -2.26
N GLU A 460 23.84 -14.94 -3.57
CA GLU A 460 23.38 -16.11 -4.34
C GLU A 460 24.36 -17.31 -4.35
N GLU A 461 25.47 -17.25 -3.60
CA GLU A 461 26.55 -18.25 -3.64
C GLU A 461 26.99 -18.88 -2.31
N TYR A 462 26.29 -18.69 -1.18
CA TYR A 462 26.66 -19.38 0.07
C TYR A 462 25.48 -20.06 0.79
N THR A 463 25.60 -21.38 0.94
CA THR A 463 24.68 -22.32 1.63
C THR A 463 24.72 -22.23 3.16
N GLN A 464 24.90 -21.03 3.73
CA GLN A 464 24.75 -20.80 5.16
C GLN A 464 23.86 -19.58 5.39
N ASN A 465 22.69 -19.80 5.99
CA ASN A 465 21.80 -18.74 6.45
C ASN A 465 22.58 -17.83 7.42
N THR A 466 22.98 -16.65 6.93
CA THR A 466 23.61 -15.60 7.74
C THR A 466 22.58 -14.79 8.53
N GLN A 467 21.28 -15.03 8.32
CA GLN A 467 20.21 -14.42 9.09
C GLN A 467 20.08 -15.12 10.45
N PRO A 468 19.91 -14.37 11.56
CA PRO A 468 19.69 -14.97 12.87
C PRO A 468 18.43 -15.85 12.88
N ASP A 469 18.55 -17.10 13.35
CA ASP A 469 17.43 -18.03 13.51
C ASP A 469 16.65 -17.70 14.79
N VAL A 470 15.90 -16.60 14.72
CA VAL A 470 15.03 -16.12 15.81
C VAL A 470 13.59 -16.03 15.36
N SER A 471 12.67 -16.27 16.28
CA SER A 471 11.23 -16.23 16.04
C SER A 471 10.60 -14.92 16.50
N LEU A 472 11.28 -14.17 17.35
CA LEU A 472 10.79 -12.93 17.93
C LEU A 472 11.93 -11.96 18.21
N VAL A 473 11.72 -10.69 17.90
CA VAL A 473 12.58 -9.55 18.20
C VAL A 473 11.77 -8.54 19.00
N VAL A 474 12.30 -8.17 20.16
CA VAL A 474 11.67 -7.28 21.15
C VAL A 474 12.67 -6.20 21.57
N GLY A 475 12.17 -5.04 22.00
CA GLY A 475 12.99 -4.00 22.63
C GLY A 475 12.82 -3.98 24.14
N VAL A 476 13.75 -3.34 24.83
CA VAL A 476 13.59 -2.99 26.25
C VAL A 476 12.76 -1.71 26.37
N GLU A 477 11.77 -1.68 27.27
CA GLU A 477 10.96 -0.51 27.57
C GLU A 477 11.38 0.16 28.88
N VAL A 478 11.54 -0.64 29.94
CA VAL A 478 12.01 -0.20 31.27
C VAL A 478 13.29 -0.95 31.59
N ASP A 479 14.35 -0.22 31.95
CA ASP A 479 15.64 -0.75 32.36
C ASP A 479 16.17 -0.03 33.60
N GLU A 480 15.53 -0.28 34.74
CA GLU A 480 15.86 0.33 36.04
C GLU A 480 15.90 -0.73 37.17
N PRO A 481 16.68 -1.82 37.03
CA PRO A 481 16.63 -2.96 37.95
C PRO A 481 16.89 -2.60 39.43
N TYR A 482 17.61 -1.50 39.67
CA TYR A 482 17.93 -0.99 41.01
C TYR A 482 17.00 0.16 41.47
N ALA A 483 15.85 0.35 40.81
CA ALA A 483 14.87 1.36 41.19
C ALA A 483 14.40 1.16 42.64
N SER A 484 14.36 2.24 43.42
CA SER A 484 13.79 2.19 44.77
C SER A 484 12.26 1.99 44.70
N PRO A 485 11.63 1.40 45.73
CA PRO A 485 10.18 1.29 45.78
C PRO A 485 9.44 2.63 45.68
N GLN A 486 10.05 3.72 46.15
CA GLN A 486 9.50 5.07 45.97
C GLN A 486 9.55 5.49 44.50
N PHE A 487 10.68 5.30 43.83
CA PHE A 487 10.83 5.62 42.41
C PHE A 487 9.83 4.82 41.57
N MET A 488 9.68 3.52 41.82
CA MET A 488 8.68 2.70 41.13
C MET A 488 7.24 3.21 41.34
N ARG A 489 6.89 3.65 42.55
CA ARG A 489 5.57 4.27 42.82
C ARG A 489 5.38 5.58 42.06
N ASP A 490 6.39 6.45 42.06
CA ASP A 490 6.34 7.76 41.40
C ASP A 490 6.14 7.61 39.87
N TRP A 491 6.70 6.55 39.28
CA TRP A 491 6.55 6.22 37.87
C TRP A 491 5.37 5.27 37.56
N HIS A 492 4.62 4.83 38.59
CA HIS A 492 3.55 3.84 38.47
C HIS A 492 4.01 2.53 37.81
N TRP A 493 5.24 2.09 38.09
CA TRP A 493 5.75 0.82 37.61
C TRP A 493 5.41 -0.33 38.55
N THR A 494 4.96 -1.42 37.96
CA THR A 494 4.76 -2.72 38.61
C THR A 494 6.04 -3.56 38.65
N ARG A 495 7.02 -3.24 37.81
CA ARG A 495 8.32 -3.91 37.71
C ARG A 495 9.44 -2.94 37.31
N SER A 496 10.67 -3.28 37.68
CA SER A 496 11.88 -2.47 37.48
C SER A 496 12.57 -2.70 36.12
N TYR A 497 12.25 -3.80 35.43
CA TYR A 497 12.73 -4.11 34.09
C TYR A 497 11.59 -4.68 33.26
N GLY A 498 11.36 -4.22 32.03
CA GLY A 498 10.24 -4.67 31.19
C GLY A 498 10.55 -4.61 29.70
N LEU A 499 10.04 -5.60 28.97
CA LEU A 499 10.09 -5.64 27.51
C LEU A 499 8.91 -4.88 26.91
N ILE A 500 9.18 -4.20 25.81
CA ILE A 500 8.23 -3.40 25.04
C ILE A 500 7.12 -4.25 24.42
N GLN A 501 5.92 -3.68 24.30
CA GLN A 501 4.79 -4.32 23.61
C GLN A 501 4.19 -3.50 22.48
N TYR A 502 4.38 -2.18 22.50
CA TYR A 502 3.90 -1.30 21.45
C TYR A 502 4.71 -1.42 20.16
N THR A 503 5.80 -2.19 20.14
CA THR A 503 6.57 -2.50 18.92
C THR A 503 7.24 -3.87 19.03
N MET A 504 6.99 -4.77 18.08
CA MET A 504 7.58 -6.12 18.07
C MET A 504 7.74 -6.60 16.63
N TYR A 505 8.74 -7.46 16.40
CA TYR A 505 8.95 -8.07 15.10
C TYR A 505 9.06 -9.59 15.21
N ALA A 506 8.26 -10.31 14.45
CA ALA A 506 8.33 -11.77 14.34
C ALA A 506 8.79 -12.12 12.91
N PRO A 507 10.07 -12.48 12.69
CA PRO A 507 10.59 -12.81 11.36
C PRO A 507 9.82 -13.94 10.67
N ARG A 508 9.23 -14.85 11.47
CA ARG A 508 8.43 -15.98 11.02
C ARG A 508 7.16 -16.14 11.84
N ARG A 509 6.20 -16.85 11.26
CA ARG A 509 4.94 -17.23 11.91
C ARG A 509 5.19 -18.26 13.02
N PHE A 510 4.24 -18.35 13.93
CA PHE A 510 4.13 -19.36 14.98
C PHE A 510 5.29 -19.38 15.98
N SER A 511 5.79 -18.20 16.37
CA SER A 511 6.82 -18.08 17.41
C SER A 511 6.41 -18.83 18.70
N PRO A 512 7.24 -19.78 19.20
CA PRO A 512 6.97 -20.47 20.46
C PRO A 512 6.86 -19.52 21.66
N LEU A 513 7.63 -18.43 21.65
CA LEU A 513 7.61 -17.38 22.68
C LEU A 513 6.27 -16.64 22.72
N LEU A 514 5.73 -16.27 21.55
CA LEU A 514 4.39 -15.68 21.47
C LEU A 514 3.31 -16.68 21.85
N ARG A 515 3.45 -17.96 21.46
CA ARG A 515 2.52 -19.02 21.87
C ARG A 515 2.45 -19.14 23.39
N GLU A 516 3.61 -19.19 24.06
CA GLU A 516 3.65 -19.27 25.52
C GLU A 516 3.02 -18.02 26.18
N THR A 517 3.31 -16.84 25.64
CA THR A 517 2.65 -15.59 26.07
C THR A 517 1.13 -15.69 25.94
N ILE A 518 0.62 -16.09 24.77
CA ILE A 518 -0.82 -16.23 24.52
C ILE A 518 -1.45 -17.20 25.53
N VAL A 519 -0.85 -18.38 25.71
CA VAL A 519 -1.34 -19.38 26.67
C VAL A 519 -1.39 -18.81 28.08
N ARG A 520 -0.35 -18.10 28.50
CA ARG A 520 -0.27 -17.47 29.83
C ARG A 520 -1.32 -16.37 30.02
N VAL A 521 -1.51 -15.52 29.01
CA VAL A 521 -2.56 -14.48 29.01
C VAL A 521 -3.95 -15.10 29.15
N LEU A 522 -4.24 -16.16 28.37
CA LEU A 522 -5.54 -16.85 28.47
C LEU A 522 -5.73 -17.50 29.85
N ALA A 523 -4.67 -18.08 30.42
CA ALA A 523 -4.71 -18.68 31.75
C ALA A 523 -4.92 -17.64 32.86
N HIS A 524 -4.13 -16.56 32.87
CA HIS A 524 -4.27 -15.44 33.82
C HIS A 524 -5.65 -14.82 33.74
N THR A 525 -6.19 -14.66 32.52
CA THR A 525 -7.54 -14.11 32.33
C THR A 525 -8.61 -15.01 32.93
N ARG A 526 -8.51 -16.33 32.75
CA ARG A 526 -9.45 -17.28 33.38
C ARG A 526 -9.37 -17.22 34.89
N GLN A 527 -8.15 -17.26 35.43
CA GLN A 527 -7.93 -17.20 36.87
C GLN A 527 -8.50 -15.90 37.43
N TYR A 528 -8.13 -14.75 36.86
CA TYR A 528 -8.61 -13.45 37.29
C TYR A 528 -10.14 -13.37 37.25
N ASN A 529 -10.75 -13.76 36.13
CA ASN A 529 -12.21 -13.78 36.02
C ASN A 529 -12.84 -14.72 37.05
N SER A 530 -12.29 -15.91 37.29
CA SER A 530 -12.85 -16.85 38.28
C SER A 530 -12.80 -16.32 39.71
N GLU A 531 -11.76 -15.57 40.06
CA GLU A 531 -11.57 -14.98 41.39
C GLU A 531 -12.39 -13.70 41.58
N HIS A 532 -12.72 -12.99 40.49
CA HIS A 532 -13.34 -11.65 40.52
C HIS A 532 -14.74 -11.60 39.89
N THR A 533 -15.35 -12.74 39.54
CA THR A 533 -16.75 -12.80 39.10
C THR A 533 -17.66 -12.82 40.33
N SER A 534 -18.32 -11.69 40.61
CA SER A 534 -19.43 -11.63 41.58
C SER A 534 -20.78 -11.66 40.86
N LEU A 535 -21.83 -12.15 41.52
CA LEU A 535 -23.16 -12.40 40.94
C LEU A 535 -23.85 -11.15 40.34
N PHE A 536 -23.32 -9.95 40.59
CA PHE A 536 -23.93 -8.66 40.21
C PHE A 536 -22.98 -7.63 39.58
N TYR A 537 -21.69 -7.92 39.37
CA TYR A 537 -20.73 -6.97 38.79
C TYR A 537 -19.80 -7.59 37.74
N SER A 538 -19.55 -6.85 36.66
CA SER A 538 -18.50 -7.16 35.68
C SER A 538 -17.12 -7.10 36.36
N PRO A 539 -16.15 -7.97 36.04
CA PRO A 539 -14.82 -7.94 36.63
C PRO A 539 -14.18 -6.57 36.38
N ALA A 540 -13.88 -5.83 37.45
CA ALA A 540 -13.11 -4.59 37.33
C ALA A 540 -11.64 -4.95 37.18
N TYR A 541 -11.01 -4.56 36.06
CA TYR A 541 -9.57 -4.67 35.85
C TYR A 541 -8.93 -3.33 36.23
N ASP A 542 -8.09 -3.32 37.27
CA ASP A 542 -7.26 -2.16 37.60
C ASP A 542 -5.97 -2.12 36.77
N GLU A 543 -5.15 -1.07 36.94
CA GLU A 543 -3.90 -0.89 36.18
C GLU A 543 -2.96 -2.08 36.35
N LYS A 544 -2.79 -2.57 37.59
CA LYS A 544 -1.90 -3.69 37.89
C LYS A 544 -2.41 -4.99 37.26
N ALA A 545 -3.73 -5.21 37.29
CA ALA A 545 -4.36 -6.36 36.65
C ALA A 545 -4.17 -6.32 35.13
N ILE A 546 -4.33 -5.16 34.48
CA ILE A 546 -4.11 -5.04 33.03
C ILE A 546 -2.65 -5.40 32.68
N LEU A 547 -1.68 -4.79 33.38
CA LEU A 547 -0.25 -5.03 33.14
C LEU A 547 0.15 -6.50 33.37
N GLY A 548 -0.41 -7.13 34.41
CA GLY A 548 -0.09 -8.52 34.82
C GLY A 548 -0.91 -9.63 34.15
N VAL A 549 -2.06 -9.32 33.54
CA VAL A 549 -2.92 -10.33 32.90
C VAL A 549 -2.74 -10.36 31.39
N THR A 550 -2.66 -9.20 30.73
CA THR A 550 -2.50 -9.10 29.27
C THR A 550 -1.30 -8.27 28.83
N GLY A 551 -0.85 -7.32 29.66
CA GLY A 551 0.12 -6.29 29.33
C GLY A 551 1.60 -6.69 29.45
N PRO A 552 2.52 -5.72 29.65
CA PRO A 552 3.98 -5.90 29.55
C PRO A 552 4.56 -6.85 30.59
N ASP A 553 3.92 -7.00 31.75
CA ASP A 553 4.49 -7.81 32.82
C ASP A 553 4.38 -9.29 32.47
N VAL A 554 3.20 -9.77 32.09
CA VAL A 554 2.98 -11.18 31.72
C VAL A 554 3.81 -11.58 30.51
N PHE A 555 3.98 -10.67 29.56
CA PHE A 555 4.83 -10.92 28.40
C PHE A 555 6.29 -11.03 28.77
N THR A 556 6.81 -10.09 29.56
CA THR A 556 8.20 -10.14 30.00
C THR A 556 8.48 -11.42 30.78
N ASP A 557 7.57 -11.82 31.67
CA ASP A 557 7.70 -13.07 32.43
C ASP A 557 7.62 -14.30 31.52
N ALA A 558 6.70 -14.33 30.55
CA ALA A 558 6.60 -15.42 29.60
C ALA A 558 7.90 -15.60 28.79
N ILE A 559 8.51 -14.51 28.35
CA ILE A 559 9.78 -14.56 27.64
C ILE A 559 10.90 -15.08 28.56
N LEU A 560 11.10 -14.46 29.72
CA LEU A 560 12.19 -14.81 30.63
C LEU A 560 12.09 -16.25 31.16
N ASP A 561 10.87 -16.71 31.47
CA ASP A 561 10.64 -18.08 31.93
C ASP A 561 10.81 -19.11 30.79
N THR A 562 10.41 -18.75 29.57
CA THR A 562 10.66 -19.62 28.40
C THR A 562 12.16 -19.78 28.16
N LEU A 563 12.94 -18.70 28.24
CA LEU A 563 14.41 -18.77 28.15
C LEU A 563 14.97 -19.62 29.29
N SER A 564 14.55 -19.38 30.52
CA SER A 564 15.00 -20.10 31.71
C SER A 564 14.75 -21.62 31.61
N SER A 565 13.60 -22.01 31.06
CA SER A 565 13.23 -23.41 30.90
C SER A 565 13.74 -24.08 29.62
N SER A 566 14.27 -23.32 28.66
CA SER A 566 14.74 -23.85 27.37
C SER A 566 16.26 -23.86 27.23
N LEU A 567 16.97 -22.95 27.89
CA LEU A 567 18.43 -22.85 27.81
C LEU A 567 19.12 -23.83 28.78
N PRO A 568 20.31 -24.32 28.46
CA PRO A 568 21.09 -25.14 29.39
C PRO A 568 21.52 -24.31 30.62
N LEU A 569 21.65 -24.95 31.78
CA LEU A 569 22.07 -24.27 33.01
C LEU A 569 23.50 -23.69 32.95
N THR A 570 24.31 -24.13 31.98
CA THR A 570 25.66 -23.63 31.70
C THR A 570 25.66 -22.48 30.69
N HIS A 571 24.49 -22.04 30.23
CA HIS A 571 24.38 -20.97 29.25
C HIS A 571 24.91 -19.64 29.83
N PRO A 572 25.66 -18.83 29.05
CA PRO A 572 26.22 -17.57 29.54
C PRO A 572 25.18 -16.62 30.16
N LEU A 573 23.97 -16.55 29.60
CA LEU A 573 22.90 -15.70 30.13
C LEU A 573 22.36 -16.17 31.50
N VAL A 574 22.36 -17.48 31.75
CA VAL A 574 21.99 -18.04 33.05
C VAL A 574 23.08 -17.73 34.07
N GLN A 575 24.36 -17.87 33.69
CA GLN A 575 25.48 -17.54 34.55
C GLN A 575 25.51 -16.04 34.91
N GLN A 576 25.36 -15.14 33.93
CA GLN A 576 25.28 -13.69 34.17
C GLN A 576 24.12 -13.32 35.09
N SER A 577 22.99 -14.03 35.00
CA SER A 577 21.85 -13.84 35.89
C SER A 577 22.17 -14.24 37.33
N ALA A 578 22.83 -15.39 37.52
CA ALA A 578 23.24 -15.85 38.84
C ALA A 578 24.33 -14.94 39.45
N ASP A 579 25.28 -14.46 38.65
CA ASP A 579 26.35 -13.58 39.09
C ASP A 579 25.82 -12.20 39.52
N ALA A 580 24.84 -11.66 38.79
CA ALA A 580 24.21 -10.38 39.14
C ALA A 580 23.37 -10.45 40.42
N ASP A 581 22.87 -11.63 40.78
CA ASP A 581 22.09 -11.85 42.00
C ASP A 581 22.94 -12.17 43.23
N ALA A 582 24.25 -12.44 43.07
CA ALA A 582 25.12 -12.95 44.14
C ALA A 582 25.11 -12.08 45.42
N ASP A 583 24.97 -10.76 45.28
CA ASP A 583 24.93 -9.79 46.38
C ASP A 583 23.50 -9.39 46.82
N ILE A 584 22.47 -9.81 46.08
CA ILE A 584 21.06 -9.49 46.33
C ILE A 584 20.36 -10.67 47.04
N GLY A 585 20.53 -11.87 46.47
CA GLY A 585 19.97 -13.12 46.97
C GLY A 585 18.50 -13.36 46.61
N ASP A 586 17.96 -12.68 45.58
CA ASP A 586 16.56 -12.87 45.15
C ASP A 586 16.35 -14.23 44.46
N LEU A 587 17.41 -14.83 43.90
CA LEU A 587 17.37 -16.16 43.29
C LEU A 587 17.64 -17.27 44.32
N ILE A 588 17.87 -16.97 45.60
CA ILE A 588 18.04 -18.02 46.60
C ILE A 588 16.68 -18.68 46.85
N SER A 589 16.57 -19.95 46.46
CA SER A 589 15.35 -20.71 46.67
C SER A 589 15.04 -20.79 48.18
N PRO A 590 13.83 -20.40 48.63
CA PRO A 590 13.47 -20.43 50.04
C PRO A 590 13.41 -21.86 50.59
N THR A 591 13.25 -22.86 49.72
CA THR A 591 13.19 -24.28 50.09
C THR A 591 14.55 -24.97 50.05
N THR A 592 15.35 -24.78 49.00
CA THR A 592 16.64 -25.49 48.86
C THR A 592 17.84 -24.71 49.39
N ARG A 593 17.70 -23.39 49.60
CA ARG A 593 18.80 -22.45 49.91
C ARG A 593 19.91 -22.42 48.85
N GLU A 594 19.65 -22.97 47.67
CA GLU A 594 20.54 -22.91 46.52
C GLU A 594 20.10 -21.78 45.58
N VAL A 595 21.07 -21.22 44.84
CA VAL A 595 20.79 -20.20 43.83
C VAL A 595 20.05 -20.84 42.65
N GLU A 596 18.85 -20.36 42.38
CA GLU A 596 18.02 -20.77 41.26
C GLU A 596 18.66 -20.29 39.95
N LYS A 597 19.13 -21.26 39.14
CA LYS A 597 19.75 -20.99 37.84
C LYS A 597 18.68 -20.72 36.78
N ARG A 598 18.30 -19.45 36.64
CA ARG A 598 17.33 -18.95 35.64
C ARG A 598 17.84 -17.72 34.91
N VAL A 599 17.20 -17.37 33.80
CA VAL A 599 17.44 -16.12 33.09
C VAL A 599 16.61 -14.99 33.73
N THR A 600 17.26 -13.86 34.00
CA THR A 600 16.64 -12.66 34.55
C THR A 600 16.82 -11.47 33.62
N TRP A 601 16.63 -10.25 34.13
CA TRP A 601 16.91 -9.00 33.42
C TRP A 601 18.42 -8.76 33.19
N ALA A 602 19.30 -9.36 34.00
CA ALA A 602 20.73 -9.02 34.05
C ALA A 602 21.45 -9.06 32.70
N PRO A 603 21.26 -10.10 31.85
CA PRO A 603 21.94 -10.15 30.55
C PRO A 603 21.45 -9.09 29.54
N PHE A 604 20.33 -8.44 29.85
CA PHE A 604 19.67 -7.44 29.02
C PHE A 604 19.71 -6.03 29.63
N HIS A 605 20.46 -5.83 30.72
CA HIS A 605 20.65 -4.53 31.34
C HIS A 605 21.66 -3.69 30.54
N LYS A 606 21.35 -2.40 30.32
CA LYS A 606 22.21 -1.41 29.65
C LYS A 606 22.74 -1.89 28.30
N LEU A 607 21.90 -2.57 27.53
CA LEU A 607 22.26 -3.03 26.19
C LEU A 607 22.70 -1.85 25.32
N ARG A 608 23.86 -2.00 24.70
CA ARG A 608 24.34 -1.08 23.65
C ARG A 608 24.05 -1.62 22.26
N ASP A 609 24.12 -2.94 22.11
CA ASP A 609 23.91 -3.67 20.86
C ASP A 609 22.92 -4.81 21.09
N PRO A 610 22.24 -5.29 20.03
CA PRO A 610 21.29 -6.39 20.15
C PRO A 610 21.92 -7.65 20.73
N VAL A 611 21.18 -8.35 21.60
CA VAL A 611 21.53 -9.69 22.08
C VAL A 611 20.56 -10.68 21.46
N CYS A 612 21.05 -11.50 20.54
CA CYS A 612 20.26 -12.53 19.87
C CYS A 612 20.68 -13.93 20.36
N ILE A 613 19.68 -14.75 20.67
CA ILE A 613 19.77 -16.14 21.10
C ILE A 613 19.14 -16.97 19.99
N GLN A 614 19.93 -17.84 19.36
CA GLN A 614 19.50 -18.68 18.25
C GLN A 614 18.57 -19.79 18.71
N ALA A 615 17.72 -20.30 17.82
CA ALA A 615 16.77 -21.35 18.14
C ALA A 615 17.43 -22.67 18.57
N ASP A 616 18.63 -22.96 18.05
CA ASP A 616 19.41 -24.18 18.32
C ASP A 616 20.21 -24.15 19.65
N GLU A 617 20.28 -22.99 20.31
CA GLU A 617 20.83 -22.86 21.67
C GLU A 617 19.93 -23.50 22.75
N ALA A 618 18.70 -23.88 22.39
CA ALA A 618 17.79 -24.60 23.28
C ALA A 618 18.22 -26.07 23.47
N VAL A 619 17.93 -26.64 24.64
CA VAL A 619 18.12 -28.09 24.88
C VAL A 619 17.21 -28.91 23.96
N SER A 620 17.67 -30.09 23.52
CA SER A 620 17.08 -30.85 22.40
C SER A 620 15.58 -31.20 22.47
N ASN A 621 14.96 -31.11 23.66
CA ASN A 621 13.53 -31.38 23.88
C ASN A 621 12.69 -30.12 24.17
N LYS A 622 13.28 -28.94 24.03
CA LYS A 622 12.63 -27.64 24.24
C LYS A 622 12.75 -26.81 22.97
N SER A 623 11.75 -25.98 22.70
CA SER A 623 11.76 -25.08 21.55
C SER A 623 11.32 -23.70 21.99
N MET A 624 12.26 -22.75 22.02
CA MET A 624 11.98 -21.32 22.19
C MET A 624 11.93 -20.59 20.84
N GLY A 625 12.46 -21.20 19.77
CA GLY A 625 12.46 -20.62 18.43
C GLY A 625 13.39 -19.40 18.25
N GLY A 626 14.23 -19.11 19.24
CA GLY A 626 15.17 -17.99 19.25
C GLY A 626 14.53 -16.63 19.52
N LEU A 627 15.28 -15.74 20.15
CA LEU A 627 14.88 -14.40 20.59
C LEU A 627 15.99 -13.39 20.29
N CYS A 628 15.64 -12.19 19.84
CA CYS A 628 16.58 -11.07 19.89
C CYS A 628 16.03 -9.89 20.70
N VAL A 629 16.84 -9.36 21.61
CA VAL A 629 16.50 -8.23 22.48
C VAL A 629 17.30 -7.00 22.04
N LEU A 630 16.59 -5.94 21.70
CA LEU A 630 17.15 -4.68 21.21
C LEU A 630 17.36 -3.70 22.37
N PRO A 631 18.41 -2.86 22.31
CA PRO A 631 18.58 -1.74 23.22
C PRO A 631 17.35 -0.84 23.27
N ILE A 632 17.07 -0.30 24.46
CA ILE A 632 15.97 0.67 24.66
C ILE A 632 16.01 1.84 23.67
N SER A 633 17.21 2.28 23.26
CA SER A 633 17.40 3.38 22.31
C SER A 633 16.94 3.11 20.87
N VAL A 634 16.53 1.87 20.55
CA VAL A 634 16.10 1.48 19.20
C VAL A 634 14.61 1.67 18.98
N TRP A 635 13.77 1.20 19.93
CA TRP A 635 12.31 1.29 19.84
C TRP A 635 11.66 1.99 21.04
N GLY A 636 12.35 2.05 22.19
CA GLY A 636 11.89 2.69 23.42
C GLY A 636 12.52 4.06 23.68
N ASN A 637 13.10 4.70 22.67
CA ASN A 637 13.75 6.01 22.81
C ASN A 637 12.72 7.14 23.02
N GLY A 638 13.21 8.27 23.54
CA GLY A 638 12.37 9.43 23.88
C GLY A 638 11.71 9.34 25.27
N GLN A 639 11.90 8.23 25.99
CA GLN A 639 11.49 8.08 27.38
C GLN A 639 12.42 8.87 28.32
N ARG A 640 11.89 9.32 29.46
CA ARG A 640 12.59 10.16 30.45
C ARG A 640 13.31 9.35 31.54
N HIS A 641 13.44 8.05 31.34
CA HIS A 641 14.11 7.11 32.25
C HIS A 641 14.97 6.13 31.44
N SER A 642 15.66 5.22 32.12
CA SER A 642 16.38 4.07 31.54
C SER A 642 17.43 4.46 30.49
N GLN A 643 17.89 5.71 30.53
CA GLN A 643 18.84 6.27 29.56
C GLN A 643 18.42 6.05 28.10
N ALA A 644 17.11 6.10 27.82
CA ALA A 644 16.53 5.75 26.52
C ALA A 644 17.02 6.60 25.33
N GLY A 645 17.63 7.75 25.59
CA GLY A 645 17.99 8.73 24.56
C GLY A 645 16.77 9.50 24.06
N GLY A 646 16.99 10.45 23.14
CA GLY A 646 15.91 11.27 22.56
C GLY A 646 15.25 10.65 21.32
N PHE A 647 14.23 11.31 20.78
CA PHE A 647 13.56 10.90 19.54
C PHE A 647 14.46 10.92 18.28
N ASN A 648 15.55 11.68 18.33
CA ASN A 648 16.52 11.80 17.23
C ASN A 648 17.77 10.94 17.48
N HIS A 649 17.71 9.95 18.37
CA HIS A 649 18.86 9.11 18.68
C HIS A 649 19.35 8.36 17.43
N PRO A 650 20.67 8.25 17.17
CA PRO A 650 21.19 7.64 15.93
C PRO A 650 20.78 6.18 15.72
N LYS A 651 20.45 5.45 16.79
CA LYS A 651 19.94 4.06 16.74
C LYS A 651 18.41 3.96 16.71
N ALA A 652 17.68 5.07 16.84
CA ALA A 652 16.22 5.07 16.85
C ALA A 652 15.68 4.63 15.49
N CYS A 653 14.80 3.63 15.52
CA CYS A 653 14.15 3.07 14.33
C CYS A 653 12.66 3.43 14.28
N VAL A 654 12.01 3.46 15.44
CA VAL A 654 10.68 4.02 15.62
C VAL A 654 10.68 4.97 16.81
N ASN A 655 9.73 5.88 16.84
CA ASN A 655 9.50 6.82 17.91
C ASN A 655 8.10 6.60 18.46
N HIS A 656 8.00 6.24 19.73
CA HIS A 656 6.73 6.21 20.43
C HIS A 656 6.52 7.56 21.10
N ARG A 657 5.58 8.38 20.58
CA ARG A 657 5.26 9.66 21.22
C ARG A 657 4.35 9.38 22.41
N PHE A 658 4.96 9.08 23.54
CA PHE A 658 4.28 8.94 24.82
C PHE A 658 3.58 10.27 25.19
N GLY A 659 2.33 10.43 24.78
CA GLY A 659 1.51 11.61 25.08
C GLY A 659 1.03 11.63 26.53
N ARG A 660 0.84 10.44 27.11
CA ARG A 660 0.58 10.03 28.51
C ARG A 660 0.01 8.60 28.46
N THR A 661 0.03 7.84 29.56
CA THR A 661 -0.70 6.57 29.69
C THR A 661 -2.21 6.81 29.48
N TRP A 662 -3.00 5.76 29.20
CA TRP A 662 -4.49 5.75 29.10
C TRP A 662 -5.26 6.26 30.35
N LYS A 663 -4.56 6.91 31.27
CA LYS A 663 -5.00 7.54 32.50
C LYS A 663 -5.84 8.77 32.16
N LYS A 664 -7.16 8.59 32.14
CA LYS A 664 -8.10 9.70 32.36
C LYS A 664 -8.72 9.54 33.73
N GLY A 665 -8.47 10.48 34.64
CA GLY A 665 -9.32 10.71 35.80
C GLY A 665 -10.53 11.56 35.42
N TRP A 666 -11.63 11.45 36.17
CA TRP A 666 -12.86 12.21 35.92
C TRP A 666 -12.69 13.75 36.05
N TRP A 667 -11.61 14.20 36.69
CA TRP A 667 -11.36 15.59 37.10
C TRP A 667 -10.78 16.39 35.94
N GLU A 668 -10.06 15.71 35.05
CA GLU A 668 -9.36 16.30 33.90
C GLU A 668 -10.29 16.50 32.70
N TYR A 669 -11.44 15.82 32.66
CA TYR A 669 -12.47 16.05 31.63
C TYR A 669 -13.15 17.43 31.77
N ILE A 670 -13.04 18.07 32.94
CA ILE A 670 -13.75 19.32 33.26
C ILE A 670 -12.81 20.54 33.26
N TYR A 671 -11.53 20.38 33.57
CA TYR A 671 -10.62 21.52 33.79
C TYR A 671 -9.39 21.60 32.87
N GLY A 672 -9.24 20.68 31.91
CA GLY A 672 -8.18 20.73 30.90
C GLY A 672 -6.93 19.93 31.24
#